data_AF-A0A349VQA9-F1
#
_entry.id   AF-A0A349VQA9-F1
#
_cell.length_a   1.000
_cell.length_b   1.000
_cell.length_c   1.000
_cell.angle_alpha   90.00
_cell.angle_beta   90.00
_cell.angle_gamma   90.00
#
_symmetry.space_group_name_H-M   'P 1'
#
loop_
_entity.id
_entity.type
_entity.pdbx_description
1 polymer ?
#
loop_
_entity_poly.entity_id
_entity_poly.type
_entity_poly.pdbx_seq_one_letter_code
_entity_poly.pdbx_strand_id
1 'polypeptide(L)'
;MKNTAKRICTSILVMSFLFSAGCKKKKKAETKLVQETDPYYSCEEIKLDFQIPGDEDRKLKARYFDDQKIFSDGIVMTVTEEYVIPEELEERYTHFQYNPEDENNVAEYTKLLEERSSYSRKGLVVFGLDGKMKKFTPFDAASQVLGIAEDPSGKVKILLNTSDLNLNKNNSTILCDLSPEGELVNPVSLGKTVRNGQDLLLLDNGNFFCFDNEDRALLLFKADGTLLNEESFLGMSVSRLFQVNGKYYAYIILEHMDDSAPDQFMYEFDPATGKKVGGKKGEKLDVTCPVHGSLFVQGKDGVYATLGNGIRKYDLLNGTEPQQILSWSNTDCNYFGIESASTYIESENDIYVLRKASQGVAESYGWFVLDNPDSLNIMHLHREEKNPHAGKKIISLASIGNLDEYFLDQLNNYNLDPGKTARIVVKDYSTDNMYSRSGSAGATFGNSMDFQTTEDFSKIADQVYLDVRAGDGPDILLNFGSFSQFNTERALVDLNALLDGESPLDRSLLYDNILRSYETNGKLYQIPLTFNVTGMLVNTNYVGDRTGWTYEEFNNISQSLPEDVKMIGIMTQSDLLEMLLDGSTSHFLDYDGQKVKFDDPEFREILTLVKSYGIPKTYSEIYEESLSDEAKFQEGMLASMNWSFSIGNYNFGRFLNIYDSFDGKVSMLGYPGMDGSGARADKATSIAISQASHYKNEAWDFIRSLYEEDTQIALSRGTLGFPLNRKALDHMLDLETKSNQRAWERAETDESVMLSMTYDNVHMNEEHVTLILNIIENIHGSCSSDPSALLIIQEEAPGYFTGQRTLDDVVNIIQKRAATVVQERG
;
A
#
# COMPACT_ATOMS: atom_id res chain seq x y z
N MET A 1 -49.79 13.51 6.57
CA MET A 1 -48.80 14.54 6.22
C MET A 1 -47.51 13.86 5.77
N LYS A 2 -47.47 13.45 4.50
CA LYS A 2 -46.32 12.91 3.77
C LYS A 2 -46.26 13.75 2.50
N ASN A 3 -45.24 14.60 2.35
CA ASN A 3 -44.77 15.25 1.10
C ASN A 3 -44.04 16.58 1.40
N THR A 4 -42.84 16.56 2.01
CA THR A 4 -41.91 17.70 1.93
C THR A 4 -40.43 17.38 2.27
N ALA A 5 -39.93 16.17 2.02
CA ALA A 5 -38.53 15.82 2.36
C ALA A 5 -37.68 15.33 1.16
N LYS A 6 -38.17 15.36 -0.08
CA LYS A 6 -37.48 14.78 -1.24
C LYS A 6 -37.02 15.79 -2.31
N ARG A 7 -36.83 17.07 -1.94
CA ARG A 7 -36.45 18.14 -2.90
C ARG A 7 -35.28 19.04 -2.51
N ILE A 8 -34.47 18.68 -1.51
CA ILE A 8 -33.34 19.54 -1.08
C ILE A 8 -31.95 18.95 -1.43
N CYS A 9 -31.80 17.66 -1.75
CA CYS A 9 -30.47 17.12 -2.10
C CYS A 9 -30.00 17.33 -3.55
N THR A 10 -30.82 17.87 -4.46
CA THR A 10 -30.44 18.05 -5.88
C THR A 10 -29.95 19.47 -6.21
N SER A 11 -29.81 20.36 -5.21
CA SER A 11 -29.54 21.79 -5.45
C SER A 11 -28.21 22.30 -4.90
N ILE A 12 -27.46 21.47 -4.16
CA ILE A 12 -26.17 21.89 -3.55
C ILE A 12 -24.98 21.60 -4.48
N LEU A 13 -25.12 20.72 -5.48
CA LEU A 13 -24.07 20.49 -6.48
C LEU A 13 -23.97 21.59 -7.57
N VAL A 14 -24.95 22.48 -7.67
CA VAL A 14 -25.07 23.43 -8.82
C VAL A 14 -24.65 24.86 -8.46
N MET A 15 -24.42 25.20 -7.19
CA MET A 15 -24.11 26.60 -6.78
C MET A 15 -22.65 26.89 -6.37
N SER A 16 -21.76 25.91 -6.43
CA SER A 16 -20.31 26.12 -6.23
C SER A 16 -19.52 26.43 -7.51
N PHE A 17 -20.16 26.33 -8.70
CA PHE A 17 -19.47 26.37 -10.01
C PHE A 17 -19.80 27.60 -10.88
N LEU A 18 -20.15 28.75 -10.27
CA LEU A 18 -20.43 29.98 -11.01
C LEU A 18 -19.41 31.10 -10.74
N PHE A 19 -18.13 30.85 -10.98
CA PHE A 19 -17.08 31.82 -11.36
C PHE A 19 -15.92 30.98 -11.95
N SER A 20 -15.40 31.10 -13.17
CA SER A 20 -15.35 32.19 -14.14
C SER A 20 -15.15 31.61 -15.55
N ALA A 21 -16.22 31.53 -16.35
CA ALA A 21 -16.09 31.36 -17.80
C ALA A 21 -15.71 32.71 -18.45
N GLY A 22 -14.61 33.29 -17.99
CA GLY A 22 -13.92 34.35 -18.71
C GLY A 22 -13.06 33.68 -19.76
N CYS A 23 -13.23 34.06 -21.02
CA CYS A 23 -12.37 33.66 -22.13
C CYS A 23 -10.88 33.93 -21.75
N LYS A 24 -10.20 32.94 -21.14
CA LYS A 24 -8.76 33.00 -20.89
C LYS A 24 -8.10 33.00 -22.26
N LYS A 25 -7.59 34.15 -22.69
CA LYS A 25 -6.61 34.22 -23.78
C LYS A 25 -5.57 33.13 -23.51
N LYS A 26 -5.29 32.27 -24.49
CA LYS A 26 -4.20 31.26 -24.44
C LYS A 26 -2.98 31.94 -23.81
N LYS A 27 -2.73 31.67 -22.52
CA LYS A 27 -1.51 32.12 -21.86
C LYS A 27 -0.40 31.39 -22.62
N LYS A 28 0.56 32.15 -23.16
CA LYS A 28 1.76 31.57 -23.74
C LYS A 28 2.41 30.82 -22.57
N ALA A 29 2.45 29.48 -22.63
CA ALA A 29 3.03 28.69 -21.56
C ALA A 29 4.50 29.11 -21.40
N GLU A 30 4.80 29.72 -20.25
CA GLU A 30 6.18 30.03 -19.90
C GLU A 30 6.90 28.72 -19.62
N THR A 31 8.10 28.56 -20.18
CA THR A 31 8.96 27.43 -19.89
C THR A 31 9.28 27.45 -18.39
N LYS A 32 8.70 26.51 -17.64
CA LYS A 32 9.03 26.28 -16.23
C LYS A 32 10.42 25.65 -16.14
N LEU A 33 11.38 26.44 -15.68
CA LEU A 33 12.74 25.99 -15.36
C LEU A 33 12.90 25.99 -13.85
N VAL A 34 13.66 25.03 -13.34
CA VAL A 34 14.14 25.04 -11.96
C VAL A 34 14.98 26.32 -11.73
N GLN A 35 14.69 27.06 -10.68
CA GLN A 35 15.44 28.23 -10.25
C GLN A 35 16.48 27.87 -9.19
N GLU A 36 17.57 28.62 -9.09
CA GLU A 36 18.54 28.44 -7.99
C GLU A 36 17.91 28.58 -6.60
N THR A 37 16.85 29.39 -6.49
CA THR A 37 16.13 29.66 -5.24
C THR A 37 15.03 28.64 -4.93
N ASP A 38 14.72 27.73 -5.86
CA ASP A 38 13.72 26.70 -5.62
C ASP A 38 14.24 25.77 -4.51
N PRO A 39 13.40 25.39 -3.52
CA PRO A 39 13.85 24.52 -2.44
C PRO A 39 14.39 23.20 -2.99
N TYR A 40 15.53 22.77 -2.45
CA TYR A 40 16.09 21.45 -2.70
C TYR A 40 16.64 20.90 -1.38
N TYR A 41 16.38 19.62 -1.13
CA TYR A 41 16.99 18.90 -0.02
C TYR A 41 17.88 17.80 -0.57
N SER A 42 19.16 17.86 -0.21
CA SER A 42 20.07 16.75 -0.44
C SER A 42 19.74 15.61 0.51
N CYS A 43 20.14 14.41 0.10
CA CYS A 43 19.81 13.16 0.76
C CYS A 43 21.09 12.39 1.06
N GLU A 44 21.34 12.10 2.32
CA GLU A 44 22.37 11.15 2.72
C GLU A 44 21.70 9.93 3.36
N GLU A 45 21.88 8.75 2.74
CA GLU A 45 21.48 7.48 3.35
C GLU A 45 22.63 6.94 4.22
N ILE A 46 22.39 6.85 5.51
CA ILE A 46 23.34 6.39 6.52
C ILE A 46 22.91 5.01 6.99
N LYS A 47 23.72 4.01 6.64
CA LYS A 47 23.48 2.61 7.02
C LYS A 47 23.75 2.38 8.51
N LEU A 48 22.89 1.59 9.14
CA LEU A 48 23.08 1.17 10.53
C LEU A 48 24.04 -0.03 10.59
N ASP A 49 25.16 0.11 11.30
CA ASP A 49 26.17 -0.95 11.46
C ASP A 49 25.83 -1.84 12.67
N PHE A 50 25.07 -2.90 12.44
CA PHE A 50 24.62 -3.84 13.46
C PHE A 50 25.74 -4.77 13.96
N GLN A 51 26.64 -4.25 14.79
CA GLN A 51 27.69 -5.04 15.45
C GLN A 51 27.21 -5.72 16.75
N ILE A 52 26.01 -6.31 16.72
CA ILE A 52 25.46 -7.01 17.89
C ILE A 52 26.28 -8.29 18.14
N PRO A 53 26.88 -8.49 19.33
CA PRO A 53 27.65 -9.70 19.63
C PRO A 53 26.76 -10.95 19.52
N GLY A 54 26.97 -11.82 18.53
CA GLY A 54 26.16 -13.02 18.31
C GLY A 54 26.31 -14.06 19.41
N ASP A 55 25.39 -15.04 19.43
CA ASP A 55 25.60 -16.31 20.14
C ASP A 55 26.48 -17.22 19.25
N GLU A 56 27.75 -17.41 19.61
CA GLU A 56 28.71 -18.18 18.81
C GLU A 56 28.29 -19.65 18.61
N ASP A 57 27.44 -20.18 19.51
CA ASP A 57 27.00 -21.56 19.50
C ASP A 57 25.70 -21.78 18.70
N ARG A 58 25.05 -20.70 18.22
CA ARG A 58 23.74 -20.77 17.56
C ARG A 58 23.71 -20.01 16.24
N LYS A 59 23.08 -20.62 15.23
CA LYS A 59 22.88 -19.99 13.92
C LYS A 59 21.72 -19.01 13.98
N LEU A 60 21.97 -17.73 13.68
CA LEU A 60 20.93 -16.72 13.56
C LEU A 60 19.98 -17.08 12.40
N LYS A 61 18.68 -17.06 12.66
CA LYS A 61 17.60 -17.28 11.69
C LYS A 61 17.07 -15.96 11.15
N ALA A 62 16.70 -15.03 12.03
CA ALA A 62 16.08 -13.76 11.67
C ALA A 62 16.35 -12.69 12.75
N ARG A 63 16.17 -11.41 12.38
CA ARG A 63 16.27 -10.29 13.32
C ARG A 63 15.13 -9.31 13.05
N TYR A 64 14.28 -9.08 14.04
CA TYR A 64 13.15 -8.15 13.97
C TYR A 64 13.44 -6.86 14.72
N PHE A 65 12.85 -5.77 14.26
CA PHE A 65 13.02 -4.43 14.83
C PHE A 65 11.66 -3.83 15.22
N ASP A 66 11.58 -3.33 16.44
CA ASP A 66 10.39 -2.64 16.96
C ASP A 66 10.79 -1.41 17.79
N ASP A 67 9.78 -0.63 18.21
CA ASP A 67 9.92 0.50 19.12
C ASP A 67 10.96 1.56 18.71
N GLN A 68 11.19 1.74 17.41
CA GLN A 68 12.19 2.64 16.86
C GLN A 68 11.89 4.13 17.10
N LYS A 69 12.89 4.88 17.56
CA LYS A 69 12.81 6.36 17.68
C LYS A 69 14.13 7.03 17.36
N ILE A 70 14.10 8.02 16.48
CA ILE A 70 15.20 8.97 16.24
C ILE A 70 15.09 10.13 17.24
N PHE A 71 16.22 10.57 17.77
CA PHE A 71 16.35 11.71 18.69
C PHE A 71 17.65 12.49 18.38
N SER A 72 17.95 13.55 19.14
CA SER A 72 18.99 14.52 18.77
C SER A 72 20.41 13.94 18.59
N ASP A 73 20.75 12.85 19.27
CA ASP A 73 22.09 12.26 19.24
C ASP A 73 22.18 10.86 18.63
N GLY A 74 21.05 10.30 18.19
CA GLY A 74 21.02 8.91 17.76
C GLY A 74 19.64 8.32 17.52
N ILE A 75 19.63 7.00 17.48
CA ILE A 75 18.44 6.16 17.30
C ILE A 75 18.45 5.09 18.37
N VAL A 76 17.27 4.78 18.87
CA VAL A 76 17.03 3.64 19.75
C VAL A 76 15.94 2.76 19.16
N MET A 77 16.09 1.45 19.29
CA MET A 77 15.09 0.47 18.88
C MET A 77 15.25 -0.81 19.68
N THR A 78 14.19 -1.61 19.76
CA THR A 78 14.27 -2.97 20.25
C THR A 78 14.61 -3.91 19.10
N VAL A 79 15.40 -4.93 19.42
CA VAL A 79 15.84 -5.97 18.49
C VAL A 79 15.47 -7.32 19.07
N THR A 80 14.83 -8.15 18.27
CA THR A 80 14.59 -9.57 18.58
C THR A 80 15.36 -10.43 17.58
N GLU A 81 16.36 -11.16 18.04
CA GLU A 81 17.09 -12.15 17.25
C GLU A 81 16.49 -13.54 17.49
N GLU A 82 16.04 -14.18 16.43
CA GLU A 82 15.65 -15.59 16.44
C GLU A 82 16.78 -16.46 15.92
N TYR A 83 17.04 -17.57 16.60
CA TYR A 83 18.03 -18.56 16.24
C TYR A 83 17.33 -19.82 15.72
N VAL A 84 18.05 -20.61 14.93
CA VAL A 84 17.54 -21.89 14.44
C VAL A 84 17.32 -22.82 15.64
N ILE A 85 16.07 -23.26 15.82
CA ILE A 85 15.68 -24.23 16.85
C ILE A 85 16.09 -25.64 16.38
N PRO A 86 16.72 -26.48 17.23
CA PRO A 86 17.04 -27.85 16.88
C PRO A 86 15.78 -28.66 16.55
N GLU A 87 15.86 -29.48 15.51
CA GLU A 87 14.76 -30.32 15.03
C GLU A 87 14.13 -31.17 16.14
N GLU A 88 14.96 -31.85 16.96
CA GLU A 88 14.48 -32.64 18.10
C GLU A 88 13.67 -31.83 19.12
N LEU A 89 14.01 -30.55 19.33
CA LEU A 89 13.28 -29.68 20.24
C LEU A 89 11.96 -29.21 19.63
N GLU A 90 11.97 -28.89 18.34
CA GLU A 90 10.76 -28.48 17.62
C GLU A 90 9.77 -29.65 17.46
N GLU A 91 10.25 -30.86 17.20
CA GLU A 91 9.44 -32.09 17.19
C GLU A 91 8.79 -32.33 18.55
N ARG A 92 9.57 -32.26 19.64
CA ARG A 92 9.08 -32.40 21.02
C ARG A 92 7.98 -31.38 21.31
N TYR A 93 8.16 -30.14 20.89
CA TYR A 93 7.19 -29.06 21.07
C TYR A 93 5.92 -29.29 20.27
N THR A 94 6.05 -29.58 18.98
CA THR A 94 4.93 -29.75 18.04
C THR A 94 4.05 -30.95 18.41
N HIS A 95 4.65 -32.04 18.90
CA HIS A 95 3.94 -33.25 19.28
C HIS A 95 3.52 -33.29 20.76
N PHE A 96 3.74 -32.21 21.53
CA PHE A 96 3.38 -32.16 22.93
C PHE A 96 1.85 -32.11 23.12
N GLN A 97 1.27 -33.12 23.78
CA GLN A 97 -0.15 -33.11 24.12
C GLN A 97 -0.40 -32.35 25.42
N TYR A 98 -0.72 -31.06 25.30
CA TYR A 98 -1.03 -30.22 26.46
C TYR A 98 -2.35 -30.65 27.13
N ASN A 99 -2.27 -30.94 28.42
CA ASN A 99 -3.40 -31.25 29.29
C ASN A 99 -3.37 -30.35 30.54
N PRO A 100 -4.23 -29.32 30.61
CA PRO A 100 -4.23 -28.36 31.73
C PRO A 100 -4.64 -28.98 33.07
N GLU A 101 -5.25 -30.17 33.07
CA GLU A 101 -5.70 -30.88 34.29
C GLU A 101 -4.59 -31.75 34.92
N ASP A 102 -3.44 -31.92 34.26
CA ASP A 102 -2.29 -32.67 34.77
C ASP A 102 -1.12 -31.72 35.09
N GLU A 103 -0.88 -31.47 36.37
CA GLU A 103 0.18 -30.57 36.85
C GLU A 103 1.58 -30.94 36.33
N ASN A 104 1.87 -32.23 36.11
CA ASN A 104 3.16 -32.66 35.57
C ASN A 104 3.28 -32.35 34.09
N ASN A 105 2.19 -32.53 33.33
CA ASN A 105 2.13 -32.17 31.92
C ASN A 105 2.28 -30.66 31.72
N VAL A 106 1.62 -29.85 32.55
CA VAL A 106 1.78 -28.38 32.55
C VAL A 106 3.23 -27.97 32.84
N ALA A 107 3.87 -28.60 33.84
CA ALA A 107 5.26 -28.32 34.19
C ALA A 107 6.23 -28.72 33.05
N GLU A 108 5.99 -29.86 32.40
CA GLU A 108 6.78 -30.32 31.26
C GLU A 108 6.64 -29.40 30.05
N TYR A 109 5.41 -28.98 29.73
CA TYR A 109 5.13 -28.00 28.68
C TYR A 109 5.80 -26.65 28.96
N THR A 110 5.76 -26.19 30.21
CA THR A 110 6.40 -24.93 30.61
C THR A 110 7.91 -25.00 30.40
N LYS A 111 8.56 -26.10 30.81
CA LYS A 111 10.00 -26.29 30.59
C LYS A 111 10.34 -26.35 29.09
N LEU A 112 9.48 -26.98 28.29
CA LEU A 112 9.65 -27.07 26.84
C LEU A 112 9.52 -25.70 26.16
N LEU A 113 8.55 -24.88 26.59
CA LEU A 113 8.40 -23.49 26.17
C LEU A 113 9.62 -22.65 26.56
N GLU A 114 10.16 -22.80 27.78
CA GLU A 114 11.37 -22.12 28.22
C GLU A 114 12.59 -22.51 27.38
N GLU A 115 12.77 -23.82 27.12
CA GLU A 115 13.85 -24.36 26.28
C GLU A 115 13.75 -23.80 24.85
N ARG A 116 12.55 -23.79 24.26
CA ARG A 116 12.28 -23.22 22.93
C ARG A 116 12.50 -21.71 22.88
N SER A 117 11.96 -20.97 23.87
CA SER A 117 12.10 -19.52 23.96
C SER A 117 13.55 -19.07 24.16
N SER A 118 14.42 -19.95 24.67
CA SER A 118 15.84 -19.67 24.78
C SER A 118 16.53 -19.45 23.43
N TYR A 119 15.93 -19.89 22.32
CA TYR A 119 16.39 -19.63 20.95
C TYR A 119 15.91 -18.28 20.39
N SER A 120 15.41 -17.40 21.25
CA SER A 120 15.17 -16.01 20.94
C SER A 120 15.92 -15.12 21.93
N ARG A 121 16.53 -14.04 21.43
CA ARG A 121 17.22 -13.05 22.24
C ARG A 121 16.67 -11.67 21.92
N LYS A 122 16.13 -11.00 22.93
CA LYS A 122 15.65 -9.62 22.82
C LYS A 122 16.66 -8.65 23.43
N GLY A 123 16.69 -7.42 22.96
CA GLY A 123 17.44 -6.36 23.60
C GLY A 123 17.12 -4.98 23.04
N LEU A 124 17.74 -3.97 23.63
CA LEU A 124 17.75 -2.59 23.15
C LEU A 124 19.06 -2.33 22.41
N VAL A 125 18.99 -1.74 21.23
CA VAL A 125 20.18 -1.25 20.51
C VAL A 125 20.11 0.27 20.37
N VAL A 126 21.26 0.90 20.47
CA VAL A 126 21.42 2.35 20.34
C VAL A 126 22.46 2.63 19.27
N PHE A 127 22.13 3.52 18.35
CA PHE A 127 23.00 3.99 17.27
C PHE A 127 23.27 5.49 17.42
N GLY A 128 24.42 5.95 16.94
CA GLY A 128 24.61 7.36 16.60
C GLY A 128 23.93 7.71 15.29
N LEU A 129 23.73 9.01 15.04
CA LEU A 129 23.26 9.49 13.73
C LEU A 129 24.27 9.23 12.60
N ASP A 130 25.52 8.85 12.92
CA ASP A 130 26.51 8.37 11.95
C ASP A 130 26.35 6.88 11.60
N GLY A 131 25.28 6.23 12.08
CA GLY A 131 24.95 4.84 11.81
C GLY A 131 25.73 3.83 12.65
N LYS A 132 26.68 4.26 13.49
CA LYS A 132 27.48 3.32 14.30
C LYS A 132 26.72 2.90 15.55
N MET A 133 26.73 1.60 15.83
CA MET A 133 26.19 1.07 17.07
C MET A 133 27.00 1.60 18.26
N LYS A 134 26.32 2.25 19.21
CA LYS A 134 26.87 2.65 20.51
C LYS A 134 26.82 1.50 21.51
N LYS A 135 25.66 0.85 21.64
CA LYS A 135 25.42 -0.18 22.66
C LYS A 135 24.32 -1.15 22.24
N PHE A 136 24.49 -2.41 22.63
CA PHE A 136 23.41 -3.38 22.75
C PHE A 136 23.24 -3.76 24.23
N THR A 137 22.00 -3.70 24.73
CA THR A 137 21.63 -4.09 26.10
C THR A 137 20.64 -5.25 26.01
N PRO A 138 21.03 -6.47 26.42
CA PRO A 138 20.13 -7.62 26.37
C PRO A 138 18.96 -7.41 27.33
N PHE A 139 17.80 -7.90 26.93
CA PHE A 139 16.57 -7.89 27.69
C PHE A 139 16.20 -9.31 28.10
N ASP A 140 15.49 -9.44 29.22
CA ASP A 140 14.77 -10.68 29.50
C ASP A 140 13.57 -10.82 28.55
N ALA A 141 13.02 -12.04 28.47
CA ALA A 141 11.92 -12.35 27.57
C ALA A 141 10.63 -11.55 27.85
N ALA A 142 10.42 -11.10 29.10
CA ALA A 142 9.24 -10.35 29.52
C ALA A 142 9.38 -8.83 29.28
N SER A 143 10.57 -8.37 28.87
CA SER A 143 10.84 -6.95 28.78
C SER A 143 10.21 -6.32 27.53
N GLN A 144 9.62 -5.16 27.74
CA GLN A 144 8.91 -4.42 26.70
C GLN A 144 9.18 -2.92 26.87
N VAL A 145 9.57 -2.25 25.79
CA VAL A 145 9.63 -0.80 25.76
C VAL A 145 8.21 -0.28 25.60
N LEU A 146 7.82 0.65 26.48
CA LEU A 146 6.48 1.22 26.54
C LEU A 146 6.41 2.66 26.05
N GLY A 147 7.57 3.32 25.98
CA GLY A 147 7.66 4.70 25.53
C GLY A 147 9.09 5.21 25.58
N ILE A 148 9.43 6.02 24.60
CA ILE A 148 10.74 6.66 24.46
C ILE A 148 10.49 8.14 24.29
N ALA A 149 11.16 8.99 25.08
CA ALA A 149 11.00 10.43 24.99
C ALA A 149 12.32 11.15 25.19
N GLU A 150 12.48 12.26 24.49
CA GLU A 150 13.59 13.19 24.64
C GLU A 150 13.04 14.48 25.25
N ASP A 151 13.68 14.98 26.30
CA ASP A 151 13.33 16.29 26.86
C ASP A 151 13.94 17.44 26.05
N PRO A 152 13.49 18.70 26.23
CA PRO A 152 14.05 19.85 25.51
C PRO A 152 15.55 20.09 25.73
N SER A 153 16.17 19.45 26.72
CA SER A 153 17.61 19.51 26.99
C SER A 153 18.41 18.41 26.28
N GLY A 154 17.75 17.53 25.53
CA GLY A 154 18.36 16.41 24.80
C GLY A 154 18.54 15.14 25.65
N LYS A 155 17.92 15.05 26.84
CA LYS A 155 18.00 13.82 27.64
C LYS A 155 16.92 12.85 27.21
N VAL A 156 17.35 11.64 26.87
CA VAL A 156 16.46 10.56 26.50
C VAL A 156 16.12 9.71 27.72
N LYS A 157 14.83 9.39 27.86
CA LYS A 157 14.32 8.44 28.85
C LYS A 157 13.52 7.34 28.18
N ILE A 158 13.62 6.15 28.75
CA ILE A 158 12.96 4.94 28.26
C ILE A 158 12.10 4.37 29.38
N LEU A 159 10.80 4.28 29.12
CA LEU A 159 9.84 3.59 29.96
C LEU A 159 9.78 2.14 29.51
N LEU A 160 10.00 1.20 30.43
CA LEU A 160 10.04 -0.21 30.09
C LEU A 160 9.46 -1.09 31.20
N ASN A 161 8.80 -2.17 30.80
CA ASN A 161 8.53 -3.30 31.67
C ASN A 161 9.75 -4.23 31.64
N THR A 162 10.18 -4.71 32.80
CA THR A 162 11.26 -5.71 32.89
C THR A 162 11.13 -6.52 34.17
N SER A 163 11.65 -7.75 34.12
CA SER A 163 11.85 -8.63 35.28
C SER A 163 13.33 -8.76 35.67
N ASP A 164 14.23 -8.02 35.01
CA ASP A 164 15.67 -8.11 35.24
C ASP A 164 16.01 -7.60 36.64
N LEU A 165 16.47 -8.54 37.48
CA LEU A 165 16.85 -8.34 38.88
C LEU A 165 17.99 -7.32 39.07
N ASN A 166 18.80 -7.06 38.02
CA ASN A 166 19.87 -6.06 38.05
C ASN A 166 19.35 -4.63 37.86
N LEU A 167 18.26 -4.46 37.11
CA LEU A 167 17.57 -3.20 36.91
C LEU A 167 16.46 -2.97 37.96
N ASN A 168 15.85 -4.04 38.47
CA ASN A 168 14.74 -3.98 39.41
C ASN A 168 14.50 -5.28 40.21
N LYS A 169 14.29 -5.22 41.53
CA LYS A 169 14.08 -6.41 42.39
C LYS A 169 12.64 -6.92 42.48
N ASN A 170 11.65 -6.19 41.98
CA ASN A 170 10.22 -6.57 42.03
C ASN A 170 9.57 -6.23 40.67
N ASN A 171 9.24 -7.23 39.84
CA ASN A 171 8.57 -7.10 38.52
C ASN A 171 7.63 -5.88 38.44
N SER A 172 8.12 -4.76 37.89
CA SER A 172 7.38 -3.50 37.80
C SER A 172 7.93 -2.63 36.66
N THR A 173 7.10 -1.73 36.15
CA THR A 173 7.50 -0.74 35.16
C THR A 173 8.57 0.18 35.74
N ILE A 174 9.61 0.45 34.95
CA ILE A 174 10.69 1.37 35.32
C ILE A 174 10.89 2.45 34.27
N LEU A 175 11.38 3.61 34.71
CA LEU A 175 11.88 4.68 33.86
C LEU A 175 13.40 4.74 34.00
N CYS A 176 14.12 4.65 32.89
CA CYS A 176 15.57 4.74 32.85
C CYS A 176 16.02 5.98 32.06
N ASP A 177 17.16 6.54 32.44
CA ASP A 177 17.90 7.49 31.61
C ASP A 177 18.72 6.71 30.57
N LEU A 178 18.86 7.26 29.36
CA LEU A 178 19.84 6.79 28.39
C LEU A 178 21.11 7.64 28.51
N SER A 179 22.25 7.02 28.80
CA SER A 179 23.54 7.72 28.82
C SER A 179 24.01 8.07 27.39
N PRO A 180 24.94 9.02 27.22
CA PRO A 180 25.53 9.32 25.91
C PRO A 180 26.19 8.11 25.23
N GLU A 181 26.68 7.14 26.02
CA GLU A 181 27.27 5.88 25.57
C GLU A 181 26.21 4.81 25.24
N GLY A 182 24.91 5.11 25.42
CA GLY A 182 23.79 4.21 25.14
C GLY A 182 23.45 3.25 26.29
N GLU A 183 23.90 3.51 27.51
CA GLU A 183 23.60 2.65 28.67
C GLU A 183 22.31 3.09 29.37
N LEU A 184 21.49 2.12 29.78
CA LEU A 184 20.36 2.37 30.67
C LEU A 184 20.86 2.60 32.09
N VAL A 185 20.67 3.80 32.60
CA VAL A 185 21.15 4.22 33.93
C VAL A 185 20.02 4.83 34.76
N ASN A 186 20.25 4.96 36.07
CA ASN A 186 19.32 5.57 37.02
C ASN A 186 17.88 5.00 36.96
N PRO A 187 17.69 3.67 37.10
CA PRO A 187 16.37 3.08 37.02
C PRO A 187 15.47 3.60 38.16
N VAL A 188 14.28 4.07 37.81
CA VAL A 188 13.24 4.52 38.73
C VAL A 188 12.06 3.57 38.62
N SER A 189 11.78 2.81 39.69
CA SER A 189 10.60 1.94 39.73
C SER A 189 9.33 2.75 39.94
N LEU A 190 8.31 2.48 39.11
CA LEU A 190 7.01 3.12 39.23
C LEU A 190 6.17 2.37 40.27
N GLY A 191 5.43 3.13 41.08
CA GLY A 191 4.49 2.57 42.06
C GLY A 191 3.26 1.88 41.45
N LYS A 192 3.14 1.85 40.12
CA LYS A 192 2.08 1.21 39.34
C LYS A 192 2.67 0.60 38.07
N THR A 193 2.27 -0.63 37.74
CA THR A 193 2.59 -1.27 36.46
C THR A 193 1.75 -0.65 35.35
N VAL A 194 2.41 -0.25 34.27
CA VAL A 194 1.81 0.16 33.00
C VAL A 194 1.72 -1.06 32.11
N ARG A 195 0.52 -1.46 31.70
CA ARG A 195 0.29 -2.74 31.02
C ARG A 195 0.49 -2.66 29.51
N ASN A 196 0.05 -1.57 28.90
CA ASN A 196 0.24 -1.32 27.48
C ASN A 196 0.52 0.17 27.25
N GLY A 197 1.79 0.55 27.14
CA GLY A 197 2.18 1.95 26.94
C GLY A 197 2.18 2.33 25.46
N GLN A 198 1.72 3.54 25.13
CA GLN A 198 1.71 4.03 23.74
C GLN A 198 2.54 5.31 23.52
N ASP A 199 2.77 6.10 24.57
CA ASP A 199 3.56 7.33 24.48
C ASP A 199 4.11 7.77 25.84
N LEU A 200 5.16 8.60 25.80
CA LEU A 200 5.83 9.17 26.96
C LEU A 200 6.06 10.67 26.72
N LEU A 201 5.61 11.50 27.66
CA LEU A 201 5.84 12.95 27.63
C LEU A 201 6.56 13.40 28.90
N LEU A 202 7.74 13.99 28.73
CA LEU A 202 8.58 14.48 29.83
C LEU A 202 8.26 15.95 30.12
N LEU A 203 8.22 16.32 31.40
CA LEU A 203 8.05 17.69 31.87
C LEU A 203 9.38 18.27 32.34
N ASP A 204 9.54 19.60 32.24
CA ASP A 204 10.77 20.32 32.63
C ASP A 204 11.19 20.08 34.10
N ASN A 205 10.24 19.73 34.98
CA ASN A 205 10.50 19.43 36.39
C ASN A 205 10.90 17.95 36.64
N GLY A 206 11.02 17.14 35.59
CA GLY A 206 11.35 15.71 35.63
C GLY A 206 10.14 14.79 35.86
N ASN A 207 8.95 15.33 36.13
CA ASN A 207 7.73 14.53 36.10
C ASN A 207 7.41 14.11 34.66
N PHE A 208 6.55 13.11 34.50
CA PHE A 208 6.23 12.60 33.19
C PHE A 208 4.81 12.03 33.11
N PHE A 209 4.28 12.04 31.89
CA PHE A 209 3.03 11.39 31.54
C PHE A 209 3.28 10.16 30.69
N CYS A 210 2.50 9.12 30.91
CA CYS A 210 2.33 8.03 29.97
C CYS A 210 0.86 7.62 29.89
N PHE A 211 0.47 7.00 28.78
CA PHE A 211 -0.87 6.44 28.64
C PHE A 211 -0.83 4.92 28.77
N ASP A 212 -1.70 4.37 29.61
CA ASP A 212 -1.96 2.93 29.68
C ASP A 212 -3.19 2.61 28.84
N ASN A 213 -2.98 1.93 27.71
CA ASN A 213 -4.02 1.53 26.78
C ASN A 213 -4.96 0.46 27.35
N GLU A 214 -4.51 -0.37 28.27
CA GLU A 214 -5.36 -1.39 28.87
C GLU A 214 -6.30 -0.75 29.91
N ASP A 215 -5.77 0.14 30.74
CA ASP A 215 -6.57 0.91 31.71
C ASP A 215 -7.33 2.09 31.09
N ARG A 216 -7.03 2.43 29.84
CA ARG A 216 -7.56 3.61 29.13
C ARG A 216 -7.38 4.87 29.98
N ALA A 217 -6.18 5.07 30.54
CA ALA A 217 -5.91 6.13 31.50
C ALA A 217 -4.59 6.85 31.24
N LEU A 218 -4.62 8.18 31.40
CA LEU A 218 -3.44 9.02 31.43
C LEU A 218 -2.87 9.04 32.84
N LEU A 219 -1.62 8.65 32.98
CA LEU A 219 -0.93 8.52 34.25
C LEU A 219 0.10 9.64 34.37
N LEU A 220 0.06 10.40 35.48
CA LEU A 220 1.07 11.39 35.84
C LEU A 220 1.94 10.84 36.96
N PHE A 221 3.24 10.77 36.71
CA PHE A 221 4.23 10.34 37.70
C PHE A 221 5.17 11.49 38.07
N LYS A 222 5.64 11.47 39.32
CA LYS A 222 6.82 12.24 39.71
C LYS A 222 8.09 11.67 39.09
N ALA A 223 9.14 12.48 39.03
CA ALA A 223 10.48 12.05 38.66
C ALA A 223 11.01 10.84 39.46
N ASP A 224 10.50 10.62 40.68
CA ASP A 224 10.85 9.50 41.56
C ASP A 224 9.98 8.25 41.37
N GLY A 225 9.08 8.23 40.38
CA GLY A 225 8.20 7.09 40.07
C GLY A 225 6.91 7.03 40.89
N THR A 226 6.68 8.00 41.78
CA THR A 226 5.42 8.08 42.54
C THR A 226 4.28 8.52 41.64
N LEU A 227 3.20 7.74 41.58
CA LEU A 227 1.96 8.11 40.88
C LEU A 227 1.30 9.32 41.58
N LEU A 228 1.07 10.39 40.82
CA LEU A 228 0.40 11.60 41.28
C LEU A 228 -1.08 11.62 40.92
N ASN A 229 -1.40 11.23 39.70
CA ASN A 229 -2.77 11.25 39.20
C ASN A 229 -2.97 10.16 38.15
N GLU A 230 -4.19 9.66 38.09
CA GLU A 230 -4.69 8.76 37.06
C GLU A 230 -6.02 9.33 36.56
N GLU A 231 -6.05 9.69 35.28
CA GLU A 231 -7.21 10.29 34.63
C GLU A 231 -7.75 9.32 33.57
N SER A 232 -8.93 8.76 33.80
CA SER A 232 -9.56 7.81 32.87
C SER A 232 -10.16 8.50 31.64
N PHE A 233 -10.07 7.83 30.50
CA PHE A 233 -10.62 8.25 29.21
C PHE A 233 -11.77 7.34 28.70
N LEU A 234 -12.35 6.49 29.55
CA LEU A 234 -13.61 5.74 29.32
C LEU A 234 -13.85 5.26 27.87
N GLY A 235 -13.07 4.28 27.41
CA GLY A 235 -13.26 3.63 26.09
C GLY A 235 -12.57 4.34 24.92
N MET A 236 -11.78 5.38 25.19
CA MET A 236 -11.05 6.14 24.17
C MET A 236 -9.54 5.84 24.25
N SER A 237 -8.87 5.75 23.09
CA SER A 237 -7.43 5.47 22.99
C SER A 237 -6.65 6.77 22.82
N VAL A 238 -5.68 7.07 23.68
CA VAL A 238 -4.77 8.21 23.45
C VAL A 238 -3.66 7.75 22.51
N SER A 239 -3.65 8.29 21.30
CA SER A 239 -2.66 7.95 20.29
C SER A 239 -1.31 8.63 20.53
N ARG A 240 -1.33 9.89 20.98
CA ARG A 240 -0.12 10.72 21.19
C ARG A 240 -0.29 11.78 22.27
N LEU A 241 0.82 12.17 22.89
CA LEU A 241 0.93 13.25 23.87
C LEU A 241 1.84 14.36 23.34
N PHE A 242 1.41 15.62 23.40
CA PHE A 242 2.14 16.77 22.85
C PHE A 242 2.25 17.94 23.81
N GLN A 243 3.24 18.78 23.56
CA GLN A 243 3.38 20.09 24.16
C GLN A 243 3.39 21.17 23.07
N VAL A 244 2.42 22.10 23.14
CA VAL A 244 2.29 23.20 22.18
C VAL A 244 2.10 24.49 22.94
N ASN A 245 2.97 25.48 22.70
CA ASN A 245 2.90 26.82 23.32
C ASN A 245 2.79 26.77 24.86
N GLY A 246 3.48 25.82 25.50
CA GLY A 246 3.47 25.65 26.97
C GLY A 246 2.22 24.97 27.54
N LYS A 247 1.29 24.54 26.68
CA LYS A 247 0.11 23.74 27.02
C LYS A 247 0.31 22.29 26.60
N TYR A 248 -0.44 21.39 27.23
CA TYR A 248 -0.25 19.95 27.11
C TYR A 248 -1.53 19.27 26.64
N TYR A 249 -1.40 18.40 25.66
CA TYR A 249 -2.54 17.82 24.95
C TYR A 249 -2.40 16.31 24.78
N ALA A 250 -3.50 15.60 24.96
CA ALA A 250 -3.65 14.20 24.57
C ALA A 250 -4.47 14.15 23.27
N TYR A 251 -3.89 13.57 22.22
CA TYR A 251 -4.59 13.30 20.97
C TYR A 251 -5.24 11.93 21.05
N ILE A 252 -6.54 11.87 20.79
CA ILE A 252 -7.35 10.71 21.10
C ILE A 252 -8.14 10.27 19.89
N ILE A 253 -8.25 8.95 19.75
CA ILE A 253 -8.91 8.27 18.66
C ILE A 253 -10.01 7.40 19.24
N LEU A 254 -11.20 7.54 18.67
CA LEU A 254 -12.37 6.71 18.94
C LEU A 254 -12.71 5.94 17.67
N GLU A 255 -12.39 4.65 17.68
CA GLU A 255 -12.70 3.73 16.59
C GLU A 255 -14.18 3.32 16.63
N HIS A 256 -14.76 3.15 15.45
CA HIS A 256 -16.13 2.65 15.28
C HIS A 256 -16.13 1.20 14.83
N MET A 257 -17.13 0.44 15.24
CA MET A 257 -17.29 -0.99 14.90
C MET A 257 -17.83 -1.22 13.48
N ASP A 258 -18.31 -0.18 12.81
CA ASP A 258 -19.04 -0.23 11.52
C ASP A 258 -18.19 0.20 10.33
N ASP A 259 -16.87 0.13 10.48
CA ASP A 259 -15.90 0.56 9.50
C ASP A 259 -15.99 2.06 9.10
N SER A 260 -16.62 2.91 9.91
CA SER A 260 -16.55 4.35 9.68
C SER A 260 -15.21 4.95 10.14
N ALA A 261 -14.84 6.11 9.57
CA ALA A 261 -13.60 6.81 9.93
C ALA A 261 -13.61 7.18 11.43
N PRO A 262 -12.50 6.96 12.16
CA PRO A 262 -12.48 7.16 13.60
C PRO A 262 -12.71 8.63 13.95
N ASP A 263 -13.45 8.87 15.03
CA ASP A 263 -13.56 10.21 15.61
C ASP A 263 -12.23 10.58 16.27
N GLN A 264 -11.65 11.71 15.88
CA GLN A 264 -10.38 12.21 16.41
C GLN A 264 -10.59 13.54 17.14
N PHE A 265 -9.93 13.72 18.28
CA PHE A 265 -10.05 14.95 19.08
C PHE A 265 -8.85 15.12 20.02
N MET A 266 -8.64 16.35 20.48
CA MET A 266 -7.58 16.71 21.43
C MET A 266 -8.16 17.11 22.78
N TYR A 267 -7.49 16.71 23.87
CA TYR A 267 -7.82 17.14 25.22
C TYR A 267 -6.64 17.86 25.87
N GLU A 268 -6.88 19.08 26.36
CA GLU A 268 -5.94 19.81 27.19
C GLU A 268 -5.91 19.21 28.61
N PHE A 269 -4.71 19.00 29.16
CA PHE A 269 -4.51 18.57 30.53
C PHE A 269 -3.52 19.46 31.27
N ASP A 270 -3.70 19.57 32.58
CA ASP A 270 -2.85 20.37 33.45
C ASP A 270 -1.60 19.55 33.79
N PRO A 271 -0.40 20.00 33.44
CA PRO A 271 0.84 19.26 33.72
C PRO A 271 1.13 19.14 35.22
N ALA A 272 0.58 20.02 36.07
CA ALA A 272 0.83 19.99 37.51
C ALA A 272 -0.06 18.98 38.24
N THR A 273 -1.30 18.80 37.78
CA THR A 273 -2.30 17.94 38.45
C THR A 273 -2.62 16.67 37.67
N GLY A 274 -2.29 16.61 36.38
CA GLY A 274 -2.65 15.53 35.46
C GLY A 274 -4.14 15.44 35.15
N LYS A 275 -4.90 16.47 35.53
CA LYS A 275 -6.35 16.53 35.31
C LYS A 275 -6.68 17.28 34.02
N LYS A 276 -7.81 16.94 33.43
CA LYS A 276 -8.37 17.66 32.28
C LYS A 276 -8.62 19.12 32.64
N VAL A 277 -8.20 20.05 31.78
CA VAL A 277 -8.43 21.48 31.96
C VAL A 277 -9.79 21.86 31.35
N GLY A 278 -10.77 22.21 32.21
CA GLY A 278 -12.04 22.80 31.78
C GLY A 278 -13.13 21.81 31.36
N GLY A 279 -14.39 22.24 31.55
CA GLY A 279 -15.60 21.45 31.35
C GLY A 279 -16.59 22.07 30.38
N LYS A 280 -16.68 21.46 29.19
CA LYS A 280 -17.87 20.76 28.66
C LYS A 280 -17.34 19.49 27.99
N LYS A 281 -18.11 18.40 28.00
CA LYS A 281 -17.83 17.20 27.19
C LYS A 281 -17.38 17.63 25.79
N GLY A 282 -16.17 17.26 25.39
CA GLY A 282 -15.70 17.30 24.01
C GLY A 282 -16.08 18.55 23.23
N GLU A 283 -15.57 19.73 23.59
CA GLU A 283 -15.32 20.70 22.53
C GLU A 283 -14.31 20.01 21.60
N LYS A 284 -14.82 19.36 20.54
CA LYS A 284 -14.05 19.03 19.36
C LYS A 284 -13.33 20.33 19.01
N LEU A 285 -12.02 20.39 19.25
CA LEU A 285 -11.19 21.03 18.25
C LEU A 285 -11.50 20.20 17.02
N ASP A 286 -12.31 20.76 16.12
CA ASP A 286 -12.59 20.18 14.83
C ASP A 286 -11.23 20.23 14.13
N VAL A 287 -10.39 19.24 14.44
CA VAL A 287 -9.16 19.07 13.72
C VAL A 287 -9.68 18.58 12.38
N THR A 288 -9.81 19.49 11.43
CA THR A 288 -9.85 19.16 10.01
C THR A 288 -8.47 18.60 9.62
N CYS A 289 -7.98 17.62 10.39
CA CYS A 289 -6.76 16.89 10.17
C CYS A 289 -7.17 15.61 9.48
N PRO A 290 -6.88 15.47 8.18
CA PRO A 290 -7.08 14.21 7.47
C PRO A 290 -6.10 13.13 7.93
N VAL A 291 -5.16 13.44 8.84
CA VAL A 291 -4.06 12.57 9.26
C VAL A 291 -4.40 11.85 10.56
N HIS A 292 -4.09 10.55 10.63
CA HIS A 292 -4.22 9.75 11.84
C HIS A 292 -3.22 10.21 12.91
N GLY A 293 -3.67 10.35 14.17
CA GLY A 293 -2.88 10.92 15.26
C GLY A 293 -1.51 10.27 15.50
N SER A 294 -1.35 8.98 15.21
CA SER A 294 -0.07 8.25 15.39
C SER A 294 1.06 8.76 14.49
N LEU A 295 0.74 9.48 13.41
CA LEU A 295 1.72 9.99 12.45
C LEU A 295 2.35 11.31 12.88
N PHE A 296 1.83 11.93 13.95
CA PHE A 296 2.39 13.15 14.48
C PHE A 296 3.66 12.88 15.30
N VAL A 297 4.65 13.74 15.09
CA VAL A 297 5.90 13.80 15.84
C VAL A 297 6.08 15.20 16.43
N GLN A 298 6.58 15.26 17.67
CA GLN A 298 6.93 16.51 18.33
C GLN A 298 8.33 16.94 17.87
N GLY A 299 8.43 18.04 17.13
CA GLY A 299 9.70 18.73 16.85
C GLY A 299 10.00 19.78 17.91
N LYS A 300 11.18 20.42 17.81
CA LYS A 300 11.63 21.46 18.76
C LYS A 300 10.71 22.68 18.84
N ASP A 301 10.03 23.00 17.74
CA ASP A 301 9.27 24.24 17.55
C ASP A 301 7.85 24.01 17.03
N GLY A 302 7.33 22.78 17.09
CA GLY A 302 5.96 22.46 16.67
C GLY A 302 5.69 20.97 16.53
N VAL A 303 4.48 20.66 16.03
CA VAL A 303 4.06 19.29 15.71
C VAL A 303 4.07 19.12 14.21
N TYR A 304 4.62 18.00 13.76
CA TYR A 304 4.82 17.69 12.36
C TYR A 304 4.22 16.33 12.03
N ALA A 305 3.89 16.10 10.76
CA ALA A 305 3.60 14.77 10.25
C ALA A 305 4.35 14.55 8.94
N THR A 306 4.94 13.36 8.83
CA THR A 306 5.54 12.85 7.60
C THR A 306 4.47 12.09 6.84
N LEU A 307 4.24 12.47 5.58
CA LEU A 307 3.13 12.01 4.72
C LEU A 307 3.62 11.64 3.33
N GLY A 308 2.74 11.06 2.49
CA GLY A 308 3.09 10.61 1.14
C GLY A 308 3.55 11.72 0.17
N ASN A 309 3.29 13.00 0.47
CA ASN A 309 3.75 14.14 -0.34
C ASN A 309 4.85 14.99 0.31
N GLY A 310 5.28 14.64 1.52
CA GLY A 310 6.36 15.29 2.24
C GLY A 310 6.08 15.48 3.73
N ILE A 311 6.75 16.43 4.34
CA ILE A 311 6.63 16.75 5.77
C ILE A 311 5.87 18.06 5.92
N ARG A 312 4.83 18.05 6.75
CA ARG A 312 3.98 19.21 7.03
C ARG A 312 4.04 19.57 8.52
N LYS A 313 4.07 20.87 8.81
CA LYS A 313 3.92 21.43 10.16
C LYS A 313 2.45 21.78 10.42
N TYR A 314 1.94 21.37 11.57
CA TYR A 314 0.53 21.53 11.94
C TYR A 314 0.35 22.55 13.06
N ASP A 315 -0.61 23.44 12.88
CA ASP A 315 -1.20 24.22 13.97
C ASP A 315 -2.49 23.54 14.42
N LEU A 316 -2.34 22.62 15.38
CA LEU A 316 -3.45 21.81 15.89
C LEU A 316 -4.50 22.62 16.66
N LEU A 317 -4.22 23.86 17.05
CA LEU A 317 -5.09 24.66 17.91
C LEU A 317 -5.94 25.66 17.13
N ASN A 318 -5.42 26.19 16.03
CA ASN A 318 -6.08 27.23 15.26
C ASN A 318 -6.76 26.73 13.98
N GLY A 319 -6.57 25.45 13.62
CA GLY A 319 -7.20 24.85 12.43
C GLY A 319 -6.78 25.52 11.11
N THR A 320 -5.57 26.09 11.07
CA THR A 320 -5.01 26.64 9.84
C THR A 320 -4.53 25.54 8.93
N GLU A 321 -4.49 25.82 7.62
CA GLU A 321 -3.92 24.89 6.65
C GLU A 321 -2.47 24.52 7.05
N PRO A 322 -2.10 23.23 7.07
CA PRO A 322 -0.76 22.81 7.45
C PRO A 322 0.29 23.39 6.50
N GLN A 323 1.43 23.81 7.06
CA GLN A 323 2.53 24.35 6.27
C GLN A 323 3.38 23.21 5.70
N GLN A 324 3.53 23.12 4.38
CA GLN A 324 4.51 22.21 3.77
C GLN A 324 5.93 22.69 4.09
N ILE A 325 6.69 21.86 4.80
CA ILE A 325 8.08 22.13 5.17
C ILE A 325 9.02 21.53 4.14
N LEU A 326 8.78 20.27 3.80
CA LEU A 326 9.51 19.54 2.78
C LEU A 326 8.52 18.87 1.85
N SER A 327 8.70 18.95 0.53
CA SER A 327 8.01 18.09 -0.42
C SER A 327 9.01 17.08 -0.97
N TRP A 328 8.62 15.81 -1.11
CA TRP A 328 9.49 14.78 -1.69
C TRP A 328 9.93 15.13 -3.11
N SER A 329 9.13 15.90 -3.83
CA SER A 329 9.47 16.43 -5.15
C SER A 329 10.64 17.44 -5.18
N ASN A 330 11.01 17.96 -4.01
CA ASN A 330 12.18 18.82 -3.83
C ASN A 330 13.43 18.02 -3.43
N THR A 331 13.40 16.70 -3.49
CA THR A 331 14.55 15.84 -3.20
C THR A 331 14.86 14.96 -4.41
N ASP A 332 15.99 14.24 -4.36
CA ASP A 332 16.25 13.08 -5.22
C ASP A 332 16.42 11.82 -4.34
N CYS A 333 15.58 11.70 -3.30
CA CYS A 333 15.60 10.59 -2.36
C CYS A 333 14.62 9.51 -2.77
N ASN A 334 14.96 8.25 -2.47
CA ASN A 334 13.95 7.21 -2.38
C ASN A 334 13.19 7.37 -1.06
N TYR A 335 11.94 7.81 -1.12
CA TYR A 335 11.10 8.03 0.07
C TYR A 335 10.11 6.87 0.33
N PHE A 336 10.20 5.78 -0.44
CA PHE A 336 9.53 4.54 -0.10
C PHE A 336 10.11 3.99 1.20
N GLY A 337 9.29 3.42 2.06
CA GLY A 337 9.73 2.77 3.29
C GLY A 337 9.95 3.72 4.47
N ILE A 338 9.61 5.00 4.37
CA ILE A 338 9.81 5.93 5.50
C ILE A 338 8.93 5.53 6.69
N GLU A 339 9.51 5.50 7.88
CA GLU A 339 8.84 5.27 9.15
C GLU A 339 8.36 6.60 9.72
N SER A 340 7.10 6.95 9.43
CA SER A 340 6.55 8.28 9.74
C SER A 340 6.73 8.70 11.21
N ALA A 341 6.53 7.77 12.14
CA ALA A 341 6.64 8.01 13.58
C ALA A 341 8.09 8.17 14.08
N SER A 342 9.08 7.82 13.26
CA SER A 342 10.51 7.89 13.57
C SER A 342 11.19 8.99 12.75
N THR A 343 10.56 10.18 12.76
CA THR A 343 11.08 11.42 12.15
C THR A 343 11.58 12.33 13.26
N TYR A 344 12.83 12.79 13.16
CA TYR A 344 13.42 13.82 14.00
C TYR A 344 13.62 15.11 13.20
N ILE A 345 13.10 16.22 13.72
CA ILE A 345 13.16 17.53 13.07
C ILE A 345 13.99 18.46 13.94
N GLU A 346 15.26 18.62 13.57
CA GLU A 346 16.18 19.59 14.19
C GLU A 346 15.75 21.02 13.81
N SER A 347 15.45 21.23 12.52
CA SER A 347 14.87 22.46 11.99
C SER A 347 14.17 22.20 10.65
N GLU A 348 13.53 23.21 10.05
CA GLU A 348 12.98 23.11 8.69
C GLU A 348 14.06 22.85 7.60
N ASN A 349 15.34 23.04 7.93
CA ASN A 349 16.46 22.85 7.02
C ASN A 349 17.25 21.55 7.28
N ASP A 350 16.97 20.84 8.37
CA ASP A 350 17.77 19.70 8.81
C ASP A 350 16.87 18.67 9.51
N ILE A 351 16.65 17.55 8.82
CA ILE A 351 15.63 16.56 9.17
C ILE A 351 16.23 15.16 9.04
N TYR A 352 15.94 14.29 10.00
CA TYR A 352 16.32 12.88 9.96
C TYR A 352 15.06 12.02 9.94
N VAL A 353 14.97 11.08 9.01
CA VAL A 353 13.89 10.10 8.95
C VAL A 353 14.47 8.70 8.93
N LEU A 354 13.81 7.78 9.61
CA LEU A 354 14.15 6.37 9.49
C LEU A 354 13.46 5.81 8.24
N ARG A 355 14.20 5.05 7.43
CA ARG A 355 13.69 4.40 6.23
C ARG A 355 14.00 2.91 6.28
N LYS A 356 12.97 2.11 6.00
CA LYS A 356 13.07 0.67 5.77
C LYS A 356 13.03 0.41 4.26
N ALA A 357 14.20 0.28 3.65
CA ALA A 357 14.31 -0.09 2.24
C ALA A 357 13.76 -1.50 2.02
N SER A 358 13.00 -1.73 0.95
CA SER A 358 12.73 -3.10 0.52
C SER A 358 14.04 -3.66 -0.01
N GLN A 359 14.66 -4.54 0.75
CA GLN A 359 15.68 -5.36 0.15
C GLN A 359 14.97 -6.30 -0.81
N GLY A 360 15.23 -6.10 -2.10
CA GLY A 360 14.70 -6.95 -3.15
C GLY A 360 14.80 -8.40 -2.74
N VAL A 361 13.64 -9.05 -2.71
CA VAL A 361 13.41 -10.48 -2.51
C VAL A 361 14.57 -11.11 -1.72
N ALA A 362 14.48 -11.09 -0.39
CA ALA A 362 15.09 -12.19 0.36
C ALA A 362 14.74 -13.47 -0.40
N GLU A 363 15.74 -14.26 -0.79
CA GLU A 363 15.71 -15.37 -1.78
C GLU A 363 14.66 -16.48 -1.50
N SER A 364 13.40 -16.11 -1.34
CA SER A 364 12.24 -16.90 -0.97
C SER A 364 10.99 -16.07 -1.28
N TYR A 365 10.51 -16.16 -2.52
CA TYR A 365 9.13 -15.79 -2.81
C TYR A 365 8.19 -16.68 -1.97
N GLY A 366 7.18 -16.06 -1.34
CA GLY A 366 6.17 -16.73 -0.50
C GLY A 366 6.26 -16.42 0.99
N TRP A 367 7.41 -15.94 1.48
CA TRP A 367 7.56 -15.53 2.87
C TRP A 367 8.13 -14.14 2.92
N PHE A 368 7.35 -13.22 3.49
CA PHE A 368 7.85 -11.99 4.04
C PHE A 368 9.01 -12.31 4.98
N VAL A 369 10.25 -12.30 4.48
CA VAL A 369 11.40 -11.99 5.33
C VAL A 369 11.32 -10.49 5.56
N LEU A 370 10.33 -10.10 6.36
CA LEU A 370 10.32 -8.81 7.01
C LEU A 370 11.52 -8.87 7.94
N ASP A 371 12.52 -8.07 7.60
CA ASP A 371 13.67 -7.70 8.43
C ASP A 371 14.97 -8.47 8.14
N ASN A 372 15.55 -8.17 6.97
CA ASN A 372 17.01 -8.11 6.91
C ASN A 372 17.47 -6.89 7.73
N PRO A 373 18.35 -7.02 8.74
CA PRO A 373 18.99 -5.90 9.44
C PRO A 373 19.52 -4.81 8.51
N ASP A 374 20.04 -5.18 7.34
CA ASP A 374 20.62 -4.24 6.38
C ASP A 374 19.57 -3.40 5.63
N SER A 375 18.27 -3.55 5.92
CA SER A 375 17.17 -2.81 5.29
C SER A 375 16.92 -1.44 5.93
N LEU A 376 17.39 -1.20 7.16
CA LEU A 376 17.07 0.00 7.92
C LEU A 376 18.19 1.04 7.83
N ASN A 377 17.84 2.24 7.37
CA ASN A 377 18.78 3.34 7.15
C ASN A 377 18.24 4.65 7.72
N ILE A 378 19.14 5.53 8.15
CA ILE A 378 18.81 6.92 8.46
C ILE A 378 18.91 7.70 7.15
N MET A 379 17.84 8.40 6.78
CA MET A 379 17.91 9.43 5.75
C MET A 379 18.08 10.79 6.41
N HIS A 380 19.23 11.42 6.16
CA HIS A 380 19.47 12.81 6.51
C HIS A 380 19.09 13.70 5.33
N LEU A 381 18.15 14.61 5.57
CA LEU A 381 17.60 15.56 4.61
C LEU A 381 18.09 16.97 4.99
N HIS A 382 18.98 17.52 4.16
CA HIS A 382 19.59 18.82 4.39
C HIS A 382 19.18 19.80 3.30
N ARG A 383 18.66 20.98 3.68
CA ARG A 383 18.24 22.00 2.71
C ARG A 383 19.46 22.71 2.13
N GLU A 384 19.63 22.59 0.82
CA GLU A 384 20.71 23.24 0.10
C GLU A 384 20.46 24.74 -0.10
N GLU A 385 21.54 25.53 -0.08
CA GLU A 385 21.46 26.98 -0.38
C GLU A 385 21.01 27.25 -1.82
N LYS A 386 21.34 26.33 -2.75
CA LYS A 386 21.02 26.43 -4.17
C LYS A 386 20.52 25.10 -4.70
N ASN A 387 19.50 25.16 -5.55
CA ASN A 387 19.03 23.99 -6.26
C ASN A 387 20.06 23.50 -7.30
N PRO A 388 20.60 22.28 -7.20
CA PRO A 388 21.59 21.76 -8.14
C PRO A 388 21.02 21.52 -9.55
N HIS A 389 19.69 21.46 -9.68
CA HIS A 389 18.99 21.27 -10.94
C HIS A 389 18.63 22.58 -11.64
N ALA A 390 19.10 23.73 -11.14
CA ALA A 390 18.81 25.04 -11.73
C ALA A 390 19.07 25.05 -13.25
N GLY A 391 18.07 25.51 -14.00
CA GLY A 391 18.08 25.52 -15.46
C GLY A 391 17.52 24.27 -16.14
N LYS A 392 17.26 23.17 -15.43
CA LYS A 392 16.52 22.02 -15.97
C LYS A 392 15.04 22.38 -16.18
N LYS A 393 14.42 21.82 -17.22
CA LYS A 393 12.98 21.93 -17.47
C LYS A 393 12.21 21.10 -16.46
N ILE A 394 11.17 21.67 -15.86
CA ILE A 394 10.30 20.95 -14.93
C ILE A 394 9.24 20.20 -15.74
N ILE A 395 9.24 18.87 -15.60
CA ILE A 395 8.25 17.97 -16.19
C ILE A 395 7.43 17.38 -15.03
N SER A 396 6.13 17.64 -15.02
CA SER A 396 5.24 17.20 -13.96
C SER A 396 4.72 15.78 -14.21
N LEU A 397 4.88 14.88 -13.24
CA LEU A 397 4.35 13.52 -13.27
C LEU A 397 3.23 13.40 -12.23
N ALA A 398 2.02 13.07 -12.67
CA ALA A 398 0.93 12.72 -11.77
C ALA A 398 1.00 11.24 -11.39
N SER A 399 0.83 10.96 -10.10
CA SER A 399 0.58 9.62 -9.58
C SER A 399 -0.67 9.62 -8.71
N ILE A 400 -1.18 8.43 -8.46
CA ILE A 400 -2.25 8.17 -7.50
C ILE A 400 -1.64 7.25 -6.43
N GLY A 401 -1.41 7.79 -5.24
CA GLY A 401 -0.73 7.08 -4.16
C GLY A 401 0.80 7.11 -4.29
N ASN A 402 1.44 6.37 -3.38
CA ASN A 402 2.89 6.28 -3.30
C ASN A 402 3.47 5.59 -4.53
N LEU A 403 4.64 6.04 -4.95
CA LEU A 403 5.42 5.37 -5.98
C LEU A 403 6.17 4.18 -5.37
N ASP A 404 6.27 3.10 -6.14
CA ASP A 404 7.12 1.96 -5.81
C ASP A 404 8.60 2.37 -5.66
N GLU A 405 9.34 1.64 -4.82
CA GLU A 405 10.75 1.89 -4.53
C GLU A 405 11.60 1.88 -5.80
N TYR A 406 11.43 0.86 -6.65
CA TYR A 406 12.25 0.70 -7.84
C TYR A 406 11.93 1.78 -8.86
N PHE A 407 10.66 2.17 -9.01
CA PHE A 407 10.29 3.31 -9.84
C PHE A 407 10.94 4.62 -9.35
N LEU A 408 10.95 4.86 -8.03
CA LEU A 408 11.61 6.03 -7.44
C LEU A 408 13.10 6.04 -7.72
N ASP A 409 13.78 4.90 -7.62
CA ASP A 409 15.20 4.81 -7.98
C ASP A 409 15.45 5.20 -9.43
N GLN A 410 14.63 4.73 -10.37
CA GLN A 410 14.75 5.10 -11.79
C GLN A 410 14.50 6.59 -12.02
N LEU A 411 13.48 7.16 -11.35
CA LEU A 411 13.17 8.58 -11.41
C LEU A 411 14.34 9.43 -10.87
N ASN A 412 14.89 9.05 -9.71
CA ASN A 412 16.00 9.77 -9.08
C ASN A 412 17.27 9.65 -9.93
N ASN A 413 17.58 8.46 -10.45
CA ASN A 413 18.70 8.26 -11.37
C ASN A 413 18.58 9.13 -12.63
N TYR A 414 17.38 9.23 -13.22
CA TYR A 414 17.13 10.13 -14.34
C TYR A 414 17.33 11.60 -13.97
N ASN A 415 16.82 12.03 -12.82
CA ASN A 415 16.95 13.41 -12.34
C ASN A 415 18.39 13.79 -12.02
N LEU A 416 19.17 12.88 -11.45
CA LEU A 416 20.57 13.09 -11.06
C LEU A 416 21.54 13.06 -12.25
N ASP A 417 21.15 12.47 -13.38
CA ASP A 417 22.00 12.43 -14.57
C ASP A 417 22.24 13.87 -15.12
N PRO A 418 23.52 14.33 -15.17
CA PRO A 418 23.86 15.65 -15.67
C PRO A 418 23.63 15.81 -17.19
N GLY A 419 23.49 14.70 -17.92
CA GLY A 419 23.14 14.68 -19.34
C GLY A 419 21.66 14.97 -19.61
N LYS A 420 20.79 14.86 -18.61
CA LYS A 420 19.35 15.11 -18.74
C LYS A 420 19.04 16.59 -18.57
N THR A 421 18.32 17.16 -19.53
CA THR A 421 17.89 18.57 -19.50
C THR A 421 16.58 18.80 -18.75
N ALA A 422 15.95 17.72 -18.30
CA ALA A 422 14.65 17.71 -17.63
C ALA A 422 14.80 17.19 -16.20
N ARG A 423 13.93 17.69 -15.32
CA ARG A 423 13.69 17.18 -13.97
C ARG A 423 12.24 16.73 -13.90
N ILE A 424 12.01 15.46 -13.61
CA ILE A 424 10.69 14.89 -13.34
C ILE A 424 10.31 15.24 -11.90
N VAL A 425 9.13 15.84 -11.72
CA VAL A 425 8.60 16.29 -10.45
C VAL A 425 7.26 15.61 -10.21
N VAL A 426 7.16 14.81 -9.15
CA VAL A 426 5.98 14.01 -8.82
C VAL A 426 4.92 14.88 -8.14
N LYS A 427 3.67 14.69 -8.54
CA LYS A 427 2.50 15.22 -7.85
C LYS A 427 1.56 14.06 -7.57
N ASP A 428 1.49 13.67 -6.30
CA ASP A 428 0.52 12.67 -5.85
C ASP A 428 -0.85 13.33 -5.66
N TYR A 429 -1.84 12.88 -6.45
CA TYR A 429 -3.20 13.38 -6.44
C TYR A 429 -4.10 12.71 -5.36
N SER A 430 -3.58 11.75 -4.59
CA SER A 430 -4.35 11.06 -3.56
C SER A 430 -4.17 11.64 -2.16
N THR A 431 -3.01 12.26 -1.87
CA THR A 431 -2.58 12.66 -0.51
C THR A 431 -3.47 13.66 0.24
N ASP A 432 -4.26 14.48 -0.45
CA ASP A 432 -5.18 15.42 0.23
C ASP A 432 -6.57 14.80 0.52
N ASN A 433 -6.88 13.61 -0.05
CA ASN A 433 -8.17 12.92 0.07
C ASN A 433 -8.09 11.54 0.74
N MET A 434 -6.89 10.97 0.95
CA MET A 434 -6.73 9.62 1.50
C MET A 434 -6.59 9.63 3.02
N TYR A 435 -7.61 9.09 3.70
CA TYR A 435 -7.54 8.70 5.10
C TYR A 435 -6.70 7.42 5.23
N SER A 436 -5.56 7.46 5.93
CA SER A 436 -4.95 6.22 6.41
C SER A 436 -5.84 5.64 7.53
N ARG A 437 -6.81 4.80 7.20
CA ARG A 437 -7.58 4.03 8.22
C ARG A 437 -6.72 2.98 8.91
N SER A 438 -5.61 2.54 8.29
CA SER A 438 -4.64 1.67 8.93
C SER A 438 -3.80 2.48 9.94
N GLY A 439 -4.35 2.65 11.13
CA GLY A 439 -3.66 3.18 12.31
C GLY A 439 -2.65 2.19 12.89
N SER A 440 -1.88 1.46 12.08
CA SER A 440 -0.77 0.68 12.62
C SER A 440 0.35 1.64 13.04
N ALA A 441 0.90 1.43 14.24
CA ALA A 441 2.02 2.20 14.79
C ALA A 441 3.35 2.02 14.01
N GLY A 442 3.31 1.38 12.84
CA GLY A 442 4.40 1.20 11.89
C GLY A 442 3.90 1.45 10.46
N ALA A 443 3.35 2.64 10.19
CA ALA A 443 2.97 3.07 8.85
C ALA A 443 4.24 3.33 8.02
N THR A 444 4.88 2.25 7.60
CA THR A 444 5.91 2.22 6.57
C THR A 444 5.25 2.61 5.25
N PHE A 445 5.71 3.67 4.58
CA PHE A 445 5.21 4.01 3.25
C PHE A 445 5.54 2.89 2.26
N GLY A 446 4.58 2.07 1.87
CA GLY A 446 4.86 0.99 0.92
C GLY A 446 3.80 -0.10 0.87
N ASN A 447 2.99 -0.22 1.92
CA ASN A 447 1.72 -0.93 1.82
C ASN A 447 0.70 0.01 1.15
N SER A 448 -0.10 -0.54 0.24
CA SER A 448 -1.14 0.21 -0.48
C SER A 448 -1.94 1.03 0.53
N MET A 449 -1.92 2.36 0.36
CA MET A 449 -3.04 3.14 0.85
C MET A 449 -4.23 2.64 0.05
N ASP A 450 -5.00 1.74 0.63
CA ASP A 450 -6.16 1.18 -0.02
C ASP A 450 -7.16 2.32 -0.23
N PHE A 451 -7.49 2.58 -1.49
CA PHE A 451 -8.66 3.37 -1.81
C PHE A 451 -9.88 2.64 -1.26
N GLN A 452 -10.60 3.29 -0.37
CA GLN A 452 -11.67 2.62 0.38
C GLN A 452 -12.95 2.51 -0.45
N THR A 453 -13.12 3.33 -1.51
CA THR A 453 -14.32 3.33 -2.34
C THR A 453 -14.04 3.67 -3.81
N THR A 454 -14.87 3.12 -4.71
CA THR A 454 -14.94 3.50 -6.14
C THR A 454 -15.23 5.00 -6.32
N GLU A 455 -15.90 5.65 -5.36
CA GLU A 455 -16.21 7.07 -5.38
C GLU A 455 -14.95 7.95 -5.25
N ASP A 456 -14.01 7.58 -4.37
CA ASP A 456 -12.77 8.33 -4.18
C ASP A 456 -11.88 8.27 -5.42
N PHE A 457 -11.75 7.08 -6.01
CA PHE A 457 -11.07 6.90 -7.30
C PHE A 457 -11.72 7.73 -8.41
N SER A 458 -13.05 7.74 -8.50
CA SER A 458 -13.77 8.54 -9.50
C SER A 458 -13.45 10.02 -9.37
N LYS A 459 -13.48 10.58 -8.15
CA LYS A 459 -13.22 12.01 -7.92
C LYS A 459 -11.80 12.41 -8.31
N ILE A 460 -10.81 11.61 -7.94
CA ILE A 460 -9.40 11.87 -8.27
C ILE A 460 -9.18 11.78 -9.77
N ALA A 461 -9.68 10.72 -10.41
CA ALA A 461 -9.54 10.52 -11.85
C ALA A 461 -10.24 11.63 -12.64
N ASP A 462 -11.45 12.06 -12.23
CA ASP A 462 -12.17 13.17 -12.86
C ASP A 462 -11.43 14.51 -12.71
N GLN A 463 -10.89 14.80 -11.53
CA GLN A 463 -10.13 16.04 -11.31
C GLN A 463 -8.88 16.08 -12.20
N VAL A 464 -8.11 15.00 -12.26
CA VAL A 464 -6.92 14.92 -13.12
C VAL A 464 -7.32 15.03 -14.60
N TYR A 465 -8.38 14.36 -15.02
CA TYR A 465 -8.88 14.42 -16.38
C TYR A 465 -9.25 15.86 -16.79
N LEU A 466 -9.97 16.58 -15.94
CA LEU A 466 -10.35 17.98 -16.17
C LEU A 466 -9.13 18.90 -16.23
N ASP A 467 -8.14 18.72 -15.35
CA ASP A 467 -6.90 19.50 -15.37
C ASP A 467 -6.13 19.28 -16.68
N VAL A 468 -5.98 18.02 -17.10
CA VAL A 468 -5.33 17.64 -18.37
C VAL A 468 -6.05 18.30 -19.55
N ARG A 469 -7.38 18.22 -19.60
CA ARG A 469 -8.19 18.85 -20.66
C ARG A 469 -8.11 20.36 -20.66
N ALA A 470 -8.02 20.98 -19.48
CA ALA A 470 -7.88 22.44 -19.35
C ALA A 470 -6.50 22.94 -19.79
N GLY A 471 -5.52 22.04 -19.96
CA GLY A 471 -4.12 22.36 -20.22
C GLY A 471 -3.37 22.88 -19.00
N ASP A 472 -3.97 22.74 -17.82
CA ASP A 472 -3.36 23.08 -16.51
C ASP A 472 -2.87 21.82 -15.77
N GLY A 473 -3.06 20.63 -16.35
CA GLY A 473 -2.71 19.32 -15.80
C GLY A 473 -1.25 18.89 -15.97
N PRO A 474 -0.90 17.69 -15.48
CA PRO A 474 0.45 17.14 -15.52
C PRO A 474 0.95 16.88 -16.94
N ASP A 475 2.27 16.79 -17.12
CA ASP A 475 2.90 16.42 -18.39
C ASP A 475 2.87 14.91 -18.61
N ILE A 476 3.09 14.14 -17.55
CA ILE A 476 3.12 12.68 -17.52
C ILE A 476 2.05 12.17 -16.54
N LEU A 477 1.37 11.09 -16.90
CA LEU A 477 0.41 10.41 -16.03
C LEU A 477 0.91 8.99 -15.79
N LEU A 478 1.10 8.59 -14.53
CA LEU A 478 1.47 7.24 -14.13
C LEU A 478 0.29 6.53 -13.45
N ASN A 479 0.02 5.30 -13.85
CA ASN A 479 -1.06 4.42 -13.37
C ASN A 479 -2.47 4.96 -13.66
N PHE A 480 -2.64 5.58 -14.83
CA PHE A 480 -3.95 6.01 -15.32
C PHE A 480 -4.53 5.09 -16.40
N GLY A 481 -3.85 3.99 -16.77
CA GLY A 481 -4.27 3.07 -17.83
C GLY A 481 -5.58 2.35 -17.57
N SER A 482 -5.89 2.07 -16.30
CA SER A 482 -7.17 1.46 -15.91
C SER A 482 -8.37 2.41 -16.05
N PHE A 483 -8.14 3.72 -16.23
CA PHE A 483 -9.17 4.75 -16.39
C PHE A 483 -9.41 5.05 -17.86
N SER A 484 -10.36 4.32 -18.46
CA SER A 484 -10.68 4.40 -19.88
C SER A 484 -11.02 5.81 -20.38
N GLN A 485 -11.48 6.72 -19.50
CA GLN A 485 -11.79 8.11 -19.87
C GLN A 485 -10.58 8.90 -20.36
N PHE A 486 -9.35 8.49 -20.00
CA PHE A 486 -8.13 9.13 -20.48
C PHE A 486 -7.75 8.71 -21.90
N ASN A 487 -8.25 7.58 -22.40
CA ASN A 487 -7.82 6.97 -23.68
C ASN A 487 -8.47 7.67 -24.90
N THR A 488 -8.19 8.96 -25.06
CA THR A 488 -8.70 9.86 -26.12
C THR A 488 -7.62 10.84 -26.56
N GLU A 489 -7.61 11.22 -27.85
CA GLU A 489 -6.71 12.24 -28.40
C GLU A 489 -6.89 13.63 -27.76
N ARG A 490 -8.01 13.85 -27.07
CA ARG A 490 -8.26 15.12 -26.36
C ARG A 490 -7.45 15.22 -25.07
N ALA A 491 -7.11 14.08 -24.46
CA ALA A 491 -6.41 14.03 -23.18
C ALA A 491 -4.94 13.62 -23.35
N LEU A 492 -4.67 12.58 -24.15
CA LEU A 492 -3.37 11.94 -24.21
C LEU A 492 -2.79 11.90 -25.63
N VAL A 493 -1.46 11.86 -25.69
CA VAL A 493 -0.69 11.68 -26.93
C VAL A 493 -0.85 10.24 -27.44
N ASP A 494 -0.97 10.05 -28.75
CA ASP A 494 -0.76 8.74 -29.36
C ASP A 494 0.74 8.38 -29.35
N LEU A 495 1.13 7.52 -28.41
CA LEU A 495 2.51 7.13 -28.15
C LEU A 495 3.09 6.27 -29.27
N ASN A 496 2.27 5.66 -30.15
CA ASN A 496 2.78 4.99 -31.34
C ASN A 496 3.64 5.93 -32.21
N ALA A 497 3.28 7.22 -32.28
CA ALA A 497 4.05 8.22 -33.02
C ALA A 497 5.44 8.50 -32.42
N LEU A 498 5.62 8.29 -31.11
CA LEU A 498 6.89 8.48 -30.42
C LEU A 498 7.73 7.19 -30.41
N LEU A 499 7.06 6.05 -30.20
CA LEU A 499 7.63 4.70 -30.28
C LEU A 499 8.32 4.45 -31.62
N ASP A 500 7.70 4.89 -32.72
CA ASP A 500 8.20 4.70 -34.09
C ASP A 500 8.87 5.96 -34.66
N GLY A 501 9.09 6.97 -33.81
CA GLY A 501 9.55 8.31 -34.19
C GLY A 501 11.07 8.47 -34.27
N GLU A 502 11.56 9.68 -33.98
CA GLU A 502 12.99 10.03 -34.09
C GLU A 502 13.87 9.41 -33.01
N SER A 503 13.30 9.06 -31.85
CA SER A 503 13.97 8.35 -30.75
C SER A 503 13.19 7.09 -30.42
N PRO A 504 13.21 6.08 -31.31
CA PRO A 504 12.30 4.96 -31.24
C PRO A 504 12.69 3.97 -30.13
N LEU A 505 11.72 3.16 -29.71
CA LEU A 505 11.99 1.90 -29.00
C LEU A 505 12.04 0.76 -30.02
N ASP A 506 12.96 -0.17 -29.83
CA ASP A 506 13.00 -1.38 -30.65
C ASP A 506 11.89 -2.34 -30.19
N ARG A 507 10.73 -2.28 -30.88
CA ARG A 507 9.58 -3.15 -30.62
C ARG A 507 9.93 -4.65 -30.68
N SER A 508 10.98 -5.05 -31.42
CA SER A 508 11.37 -6.46 -31.50
C SER A 508 11.93 -7.00 -30.19
N LEU A 509 12.39 -6.12 -29.30
CA LEU A 509 12.84 -6.46 -27.95
C LEU A 509 11.67 -6.55 -26.96
N LEU A 510 10.46 -6.17 -27.37
CA LEU A 510 9.28 -6.09 -26.51
C LEU A 510 8.22 -7.13 -26.92
N TYR A 511 7.31 -7.43 -25.99
CA TYR A 511 6.04 -8.08 -26.31
C TYR A 511 5.07 -7.07 -26.96
N ASP A 512 5.25 -6.79 -28.26
CA ASP A 512 4.42 -5.83 -29.02
C ASP A 512 2.92 -6.18 -29.02
N ASN A 513 2.56 -7.46 -28.86
CA ASN A 513 1.16 -7.87 -28.69
C ASN A 513 0.53 -7.27 -27.42
N ILE A 514 1.31 -7.10 -26.35
CA ILE A 514 0.88 -6.44 -25.12
C ILE A 514 0.75 -4.93 -25.34
N LEU A 515 1.66 -4.30 -26.10
CA LEU A 515 1.49 -2.88 -26.45
C LEU A 515 0.20 -2.66 -27.24
N ARG A 516 -0.07 -3.50 -28.24
CA ARG A 516 -1.27 -3.43 -29.07
C ARG A 516 -2.55 -3.68 -28.29
N SER A 517 -2.50 -4.49 -27.24
CA SER A 517 -3.70 -4.78 -26.44
C SER A 517 -4.20 -3.56 -25.64
N TYR A 518 -3.38 -2.52 -25.49
CA TYR A 518 -3.72 -1.24 -24.87
C TYR A 518 -4.19 -0.18 -25.91
N GLU A 519 -4.19 -0.51 -27.20
CA GLU A 519 -4.63 0.43 -28.23
C GLU A 519 -6.15 0.63 -28.20
N THR A 520 -6.57 1.90 -28.25
CA THR A 520 -7.97 2.28 -28.45
C THR A 520 -8.11 2.88 -29.84
N ASN A 521 -8.88 2.23 -30.72
CA ASN A 521 -9.04 2.63 -32.13
C ASN A 521 -7.70 2.76 -32.88
N GLY A 522 -6.74 1.85 -32.60
CA GLY A 522 -5.41 1.83 -33.24
C GLY A 522 -4.42 2.89 -32.74
N LYS A 523 -4.74 3.56 -31.63
CA LYS A 523 -3.87 4.57 -30.99
C LYS A 523 -3.49 4.12 -29.58
N LEU A 524 -2.25 4.35 -29.21
CA LEU A 524 -1.71 3.92 -27.92
C LEU A 524 -1.59 5.12 -26.98
N TYR A 525 -2.61 5.36 -26.16
CA TYR A 525 -2.62 6.52 -25.24
C TYR A 525 -1.87 6.26 -23.94
N GLN A 526 -1.79 5.00 -23.53
CA GLN A 526 -1.17 4.51 -22.30
C GLN A 526 -0.21 3.40 -22.70
N ILE A 527 1.05 3.50 -22.29
CA ILE A 527 2.04 2.45 -22.56
C ILE A 527 2.33 1.67 -21.27
N PRO A 528 2.14 0.34 -21.25
CA PRO A 528 2.40 -0.46 -20.06
C PRO A 528 3.90 -0.66 -19.82
N LEU A 529 4.34 -0.48 -18.58
CA LEU A 529 5.70 -0.73 -18.09
C LEU A 529 5.86 -2.15 -17.56
N THR A 530 4.82 -2.68 -16.91
CA THR A 530 4.67 -4.07 -16.47
C THR A 530 3.21 -4.48 -16.62
N PHE A 531 2.86 -5.77 -16.57
CA PHE A 531 1.48 -6.24 -16.67
C PHE A 531 1.24 -7.55 -15.91
N ASN A 532 -0.01 -7.81 -15.54
CA ASN A 532 -0.46 -9.10 -15.01
C ASN A 532 -1.28 -9.83 -16.07
N VAL A 533 -1.41 -11.15 -15.94
CA VAL A 533 -2.36 -11.93 -16.71
C VAL A 533 -3.64 -12.10 -15.90
N THR A 534 -4.79 -11.82 -16.50
CA THR A 534 -6.10 -12.04 -15.89
C THR A 534 -7.04 -12.78 -16.84
N GLY A 535 -7.97 -13.54 -16.27
CA GLY A 535 -8.98 -14.27 -17.02
C GLY A 535 -9.70 -15.32 -16.18
N MET A 536 -10.11 -16.40 -16.84
CA MET A 536 -10.75 -17.55 -16.23
C MET A 536 -9.90 -18.80 -16.46
N LEU A 537 -9.51 -19.46 -15.37
CA LEU A 537 -9.02 -20.83 -15.47
C LEU A 537 -10.20 -21.73 -15.80
N VAL A 538 -10.01 -22.60 -16.79
CA VAL A 538 -11.05 -23.53 -17.26
C VAL A 538 -10.56 -24.96 -17.21
N ASN A 539 -11.42 -25.86 -16.75
CA ASN A 539 -11.20 -27.29 -16.84
C ASN A 539 -11.60 -27.75 -18.25
N THR A 540 -10.62 -28.15 -19.06
CA THR A 540 -10.85 -28.48 -20.48
C THR A 540 -11.68 -29.75 -20.66
N ASN A 541 -11.86 -30.57 -19.62
CA ASN A 541 -12.80 -31.71 -19.69
C ASN A 541 -14.26 -31.26 -19.80
N TYR A 542 -14.61 -30.08 -19.29
CA TYR A 542 -15.96 -29.52 -19.38
C TYR A 542 -16.08 -28.49 -20.49
N VAL A 543 -15.05 -27.65 -20.65
CA VAL A 543 -15.08 -26.50 -21.56
C VAL A 543 -14.55 -26.86 -22.96
N GLY A 544 -13.75 -27.93 -23.08
CA GLY A 544 -13.03 -28.27 -24.31
C GLY A 544 -11.85 -27.35 -24.58
N ASP A 545 -10.98 -27.77 -25.50
CA ASP A 545 -9.81 -26.99 -25.91
C ASP A 545 -10.23 -25.77 -26.75
N ARG A 546 -10.05 -24.57 -26.21
CA ARG A 546 -10.35 -23.30 -26.87
C ARG A 546 -9.47 -22.18 -26.32
N THR A 547 -9.41 -21.07 -27.04
CA THR A 547 -8.64 -19.88 -26.65
C THR A 547 -9.51 -18.71 -26.20
N GLY A 548 -10.83 -18.84 -26.25
CA GLY A 548 -11.81 -17.89 -25.70
C GLY A 548 -13.25 -18.36 -25.95
N TRP A 549 -14.23 -17.54 -25.54
CA TRP A 549 -15.65 -17.87 -25.63
C TRP A 549 -16.57 -16.64 -25.64
N THR A 550 -17.73 -16.80 -26.27
CA THR A 550 -18.81 -15.80 -26.25
C THR A 550 -19.73 -15.98 -25.06
N TYR A 551 -20.57 -14.98 -24.77
CA TYR A 551 -21.65 -15.10 -23.78
C TYR A 551 -22.60 -16.28 -24.08
N GLU A 552 -22.90 -16.51 -25.36
CA GLU A 552 -23.74 -17.64 -25.79
C GLU A 552 -23.05 -18.98 -25.52
N GLU A 553 -21.77 -19.10 -25.83
CA GLU A 553 -21.00 -20.32 -25.55
C GLU A 553 -20.87 -20.58 -24.05
N PHE A 554 -20.63 -19.54 -23.25
CA PHE A 554 -20.62 -19.63 -21.79
C PHE A 554 -21.95 -20.19 -21.26
N ASN A 555 -23.08 -19.64 -21.71
CA ASN A 555 -24.42 -20.12 -21.35
C ASN A 555 -24.64 -21.57 -21.78
N ASN A 556 -24.29 -21.92 -23.02
CA ASN A 556 -24.49 -23.26 -23.57
C ASN A 556 -23.66 -24.30 -22.80
N ILE A 557 -22.40 -23.99 -22.48
CA ILE A 557 -21.54 -24.85 -21.66
C ILE A 557 -22.17 -25.02 -20.30
N SER A 558 -22.53 -23.93 -19.62
CA SER A 558 -23.14 -23.97 -18.30
C SER A 558 -24.40 -24.83 -18.23
N GLN A 559 -25.24 -24.82 -19.27
CA GLN A 559 -26.46 -25.64 -19.33
C GLN A 559 -26.17 -27.13 -19.61
N SER A 560 -25.00 -27.44 -20.15
CA SER A 560 -24.56 -28.80 -20.45
C SER A 560 -23.76 -29.48 -19.33
N LEU A 561 -23.40 -28.73 -18.28
CA LEU A 561 -22.63 -29.26 -17.16
C LEU A 561 -23.39 -30.32 -16.38
N PRO A 562 -22.69 -31.31 -15.77
CA PRO A 562 -23.27 -32.20 -14.79
C PRO A 562 -23.93 -31.44 -13.61
N GLU A 563 -24.90 -32.07 -12.94
CA GLU A 563 -25.73 -31.44 -11.90
C GLU A 563 -24.90 -30.88 -10.72
N ASP A 564 -23.82 -31.57 -10.38
CA ASP A 564 -22.86 -31.29 -9.31
C ASP A 564 -21.72 -30.35 -9.72
N VAL A 565 -21.66 -29.96 -11.00
CA VAL A 565 -20.63 -29.06 -11.53
C VAL A 565 -21.24 -27.68 -11.81
N LYS A 566 -20.63 -26.63 -11.28
CA LYS A 566 -21.05 -25.24 -11.53
C LYS A 566 -20.13 -24.58 -12.54
N MET A 567 -20.68 -23.65 -13.31
CA MET A 567 -19.90 -22.92 -14.30
C MET A 567 -18.85 -22.03 -13.64
N ILE A 568 -19.25 -21.31 -12.59
CA ILE A 568 -18.39 -20.40 -11.82
C ILE A 568 -18.53 -20.70 -10.33
N GLY A 569 -17.55 -20.23 -9.56
CA GLY A 569 -17.56 -20.26 -8.11
C GLY A 569 -18.53 -19.28 -7.47
N ILE A 570 -18.32 -19.00 -6.18
CA ILE A 570 -19.16 -18.11 -5.40
C ILE A 570 -18.86 -16.65 -5.79
N MET A 571 -19.80 -15.98 -6.45
CA MET A 571 -19.69 -14.55 -6.74
C MET A 571 -21.00 -13.84 -6.42
N THR A 572 -20.91 -12.69 -5.75
CA THR A 572 -22.09 -11.82 -5.62
C THR A 572 -22.47 -11.29 -7.01
N GLN A 573 -23.70 -10.80 -7.14
CA GLN A 573 -24.10 -10.08 -8.34
C GLN A 573 -23.23 -8.84 -8.61
N SER A 574 -22.66 -8.22 -7.57
CA SER A 574 -21.76 -7.08 -7.73
C SER A 574 -20.42 -7.50 -8.31
N ASP A 575 -19.79 -8.54 -7.74
CA ASP A 575 -18.46 -9.00 -8.15
C ASP A 575 -18.49 -9.56 -9.58
N LEU A 576 -19.52 -10.33 -9.91
CA LEU A 576 -19.68 -10.88 -11.26
C LEU A 576 -19.95 -9.77 -12.30
N LEU A 577 -20.69 -8.72 -11.92
CA LEU A 577 -20.92 -7.57 -12.80
C LEU A 577 -19.62 -6.82 -13.07
N GLU A 578 -18.82 -6.57 -12.05
CA GLU A 578 -17.52 -5.92 -12.18
C GLU A 578 -16.57 -6.73 -13.06
N MET A 579 -16.45 -8.04 -12.80
CA MET A 579 -15.63 -8.95 -13.61
C MET A 579 -15.99 -8.92 -15.11
N LEU A 580 -17.29 -8.96 -15.44
CA LEU A 580 -17.74 -8.93 -16.84
C LEU A 580 -17.60 -7.56 -17.51
N LEU A 581 -17.53 -6.48 -16.72
CA LEU A 581 -17.38 -5.11 -17.21
C LEU A 581 -15.92 -4.67 -17.36
N ASP A 582 -15.00 -5.22 -16.57
CA ASP A 582 -13.58 -4.85 -16.51
C ASP A 582 -12.88 -4.90 -17.90
N GLY A 583 -13.36 -5.78 -18.79
CA GLY A 583 -12.88 -5.90 -20.15
C GLY A 583 -13.80 -5.36 -21.26
N SER A 584 -15.01 -4.91 -20.95
CA SER A 584 -16.04 -4.55 -21.95
C SER A 584 -16.51 -3.11 -21.87
N THR A 585 -16.22 -2.40 -20.77
CA THR A 585 -16.76 -1.05 -20.54
C THR A 585 -16.39 -0.05 -21.64
N SER A 586 -15.18 -0.16 -22.20
CA SER A 586 -14.70 0.69 -23.29
C SER A 586 -15.51 0.53 -24.59
N HIS A 587 -16.19 -0.59 -24.82
CA HIS A 587 -17.07 -0.77 -25.99
C HIS A 587 -18.34 0.09 -25.91
N PHE A 588 -18.77 0.42 -24.69
CA PHE A 588 -19.99 1.19 -24.43
C PHE A 588 -19.76 2.68 -24.35
N LEU A 589 -18.50 3.14 -24.32
CA LEU A 589 -18.13 4.54 -24.08
C LEU A 589 -17.28 5.10 -25.23
N ASP A 590 -17.79 6.13 -25.91
CA ASP A 590 -17.08 6.88 -26.95
C ASP A 590 -16.91 8.33 -26.50
N TYR A 591 -15.76 8.64 -25.92
CA TYR A 591 -15.46 9.98 -25.38
C TYR A 591 -15.26 11.02 -26.49
N ASP A 592 -14.64 10.65 -27.61
CA ASP A 592 -14.42 11.55 -28.74
C ASP A 592 -15.73 11.88 -29.45
N GLY A 593 -16.58 10.88 -29.68
CA GLY A 593 -17.92 11.06 -30.24
C GLY A 593 -18.96 11.55 -29.24
N GLN A 594 -18.64 11.62 -27.95
CA GLN A 594 -19.54 11.93 -26.83
C GLN A 594 -20.81 11.06 -26.81
N LYS A 595 -20.64 9.75 -27.00
CA LYS A 595 -21.74 8.78 -27.09
C LYS A 595 -21.55 7.65 -26.09
N VAL A 596 -22.66 7.10 -25.63
CA VAL A 596 -22.69 5.86 -24.84
C VAL A 596 -23.65 4.87 -25.50
N LYS A 597 -23.41 3.57 -25.29
CA LYS A 597 -24.15 2.46 -25.92
C LYS A 597 -24.54 1.38 -24.91
N PHE A 598 -25.00 1.76 -23.72
CA PHE A 598 -25.52 0.79 -22.75
C PHE A 598 -26.87 0.20 -23.19
N ASP A 599 -27.52 0.74 -24.22
CA ASP A 599 -28.71 0.16 -24.83
C ASP A 599 -28.44 -1.01 -25.81
N ASP A 600 -27.17 -1.28 -26.12
CA ASP A 600 -26.71 -2.36 -27.01
C ASP A 600 -27.06 -3.76 -26.46
N PRO A 601 -27.33 -4.78 -27.29
CA PRO A 601 -27.64 -6.14 -26.84
C PRO A 601 -26.55 -6.75 -25.95
N GLU A 602 -25.28 -6.40 -26.16
CA GLU A 602 -24.16 -6.90 -25.36
C GLU A 602 -24.31 -6.56 -23.87
N PHE A 603 -24.60 -5.30 -23.54
CA PHE A 603 -24.77 -4.88 -22.14
C PHE A 603 -25.99 -5.55 -21.48
N ARG A 604 -27.05 -5.80 -22.26
CA ARG A 604 -28.25 -6.51 -21.79
C ARG A 604 -27.96 -7.97 -21.47
N GLU A 605 -27.10 -8.61 -22.27
CA GLU A 605 -26.65 -9.97 -22.04
C GLU A 605 -25.80 -10.06 -20.76
N ILE A 606 -24.89 -9.11 -20.55
CA ILE A 606 -24.10 -9.00 -19.29
C ILE A 606 -25.03 -8.96 -18.07
N LEU A 607 -26.02 -8.05 -18.05
CA LEU A 607 -26.96 -7.96 -16.92
C LEU A 607 -27.78 -9.25 -16.73
N THR A 608 -28.11 -9.94 -17.82
CA THR A 608 -28.86 -11.20 -17.79
C THR A 608 -28.04 -12.35 -17.21
N LEU A 609 -26.75 -12.43 -17.59
CA LEU A 609 -25.80 -13.38 -17.03
C LEU A 609 -25.59 -13.14 -15.54
N VAL A 610 -25.35 -11.89 -15.14
CA VAL A 610 -25.18 -11.54 -13.72
C VAL A 610 -26.39 -11.94 -12.90
N LYS A 611 -27.60 -11.71 -13.41
CA LYS A 611 -28.82 -12.13 -12.73
C LYS A 611 -28.97 -13.64 -12.62
N SER A 612 -28.50 -14.38 -13.63
CA SER A 612 -28.61 -15.84 -13.71
C SER A 612 -27.59 -16.57 -12.83
N TYR A 613 -26.37 -16.05 -12.76
CA TYR A 613 -25.23 -16.74 -12.14
C TYR A 613 -24.73 -16.07 -10.85
N GLY A 614 -24.96 -14.77 -10.66
CA GLY A 614 -24.55 -14.05 -9.47
C GLY A 614 -25.48 -14.32 -8.28
N ILE A 615 -24.89 -14.44 -7.09
CA ILE A 615 -25.61 -14.69 -5.85
C ILE A 615 -26.25 -13.38 -5.36
N PRO A 616 -27.56 -13.34 -5.08
CA PRO A 616 -28.28 -12.16 -4.60
C PRO A 616 -28.08 -11.95 -3.09
N LYS A 617 -26.81 -11.87 -2.66
CA LYS A 617 -26.38 -11.66 -1.29
C LYS A 617 -25.18 -10.73 -1.26
N THR A 618 -24.93 -10.08 -0.13
CA THR A 618 -23.66 -9.39 0.13
C THR A 618 -22.57 -10.39 0.49
N TYR A 619 -21.31 -9.99 0.37
CA TYR A 619 -20.18 -10.82 0.78
C TYR A 619 -20.29 -11.29 2.25
N SER A 620 -20.74 -10.41 3.15
CA SER A 620 -20.96 -10.73 4.57
C SER A 620 -22.05 -11.79 4.81
N GLU A 621 -22.99 -11.95 3.88
CA GLU A 621 -24.08 -12.94 3.96
C GLU A 621 -23.72 -14.31 3.34
N ILE A 622 -22.55 -14.39 2.69
CA ILE A 622 -22.03 -15.59 2.01
C ILE A 622 -21.02 -16.34 2.89
N TYR A 623 -20.54 -15.72 3.97
CA TYR A 623 -19.41 -16.18 4.80
C TYR A 623 -19.69 -17.42 5.70
N GLU A 624 -20.24 -18.49 5.11
CA GLU A 624 -20.54 -19.78 5.78
C GLU A 624 -20.15 -21.01 4.93
N GLU A 625 -19.48 -20.87 3.78
CA GLU A 625 -19.06 -22.04 2.97
C GLU A 625 -17.70 -22.61 3.41
N SER A 626 -17.58 -23.95 3.46
CA SER A 626 -16.42 -24.66 4.02
C SER A 626 -15.25 -24.89 3.06
N LEU A 627 -15.45 -24.73 1.75
CA LEU A 627 -14.42 -24.97 0.72
C LEU A 627 -14.26 -23.73 -0.17
N SER A 628 -13.01 -23.37 -0.46
CA SER A 628 -12.66 -22.28 -1.38
C SER A 628 -13.01 -22.64 -2.82
N ASP A 629 -13.16 -21.64 -3.70
CA ASP A 629 -13.40 -21.89 -5.13
C ASP A 629 -12.26 -22.66 -5.79
N GLU A 630 -11.01 -22.44 -5.38
CA GLU A 630 -9.87 -23.24 -5.85
C GLU A 630 -10.03 -24.72 -5.47
N ALA A 631 -10.37 -25.03 -4.21
CA ALA A 631 -10.58 -26.40 -3.78
C ALA A 631 -11.73 -27.07 -4.56
N LYS A 632 -12.84 -26.35 -4.77
CA LYS A 632 -13.95 -26.84 -5.60
C LYS A 632 -13.54 -27.06 -7.06
N PHE A 633 -12.71 -26.18 -7.61
CA PHE A 633 -12.18 -26.35 -8.96
C PHE A 633 -11.31 -27.60 -9.05
N GLN A 634 -10.39 -27.81 -8.10
CA GLN A 634 -9.54 -29.00 -8.03
C GLN A 634 -10.33 -30.31 -7.82
N GLU A 635 -11.42 -30.27 -7.05
CA GLU A 635 -12.35 -31.41 -6.89
C GLU A 635 -13.24 -31.64 -8.11
N GLY A 636 -13.10 -30.82 -9.17
CA GLY A 636 -13.87 -30.94 -10.40
C GLY A 636 -15.33 -30.47 -10.28
N MET A 637 -15.66 -29.75 -9.20
CA MET A 637 -16.99 -29.18 -8.92
C MET A 637 -17.21 -27.84 -9.65
N LEU A 638 -16.15 -27.20 -10.15
CA LEU A 638 -16.24 -26.00 -10.99
C LEU A 638 -15.69 -26.28 -12.39
N ALA A 639 -16.37 -25.77 -13.41
CA ALA A 639 -15.88 -25.76 -14.78
C ALA A 639 -14.91 -24.61 -15.04
N SER A 640 -15.06 -23.50 -14.31
CA SER A 640 -14.16 -22.35 -14.38
C SER A 640 -14.10 -21.55 -13.08
N MET A 641 -13.01 -20.82 -12.90
CA MET A 641 -12.86 -19.84 -11.81
C MET A 641 -12.09 -18.61 -12.28
N ASN A 642 -12.38 -17.45 -11.71
CA ASN A 642 -11.62 -16.23 -11.97
C ASN A 642 -10.19 -16.39 -11.47
N TRP A 643 -9.22 -15.93 -12.25
CA TRP A 643 -7.82 -16.06 -11.90
C TRP A 643 -6.99 -14.91 -12.46
N SER A 644 -6.04 -14.45 -11.66
CA SER A 644 -5.03 -13.50 -12.09
C SER A 644 -3.70 -13.87 -11.46
N PHE A 645 -2.64 -13.82 -12.26
CA PHE A 645 -1.28 -14.12 -11.83
C PHE A 645 -0.30 -13.19 -12.50
N SER A 646 0.84 -13.03 -11.85
CA SER A 646 1.97 -12.24 -12.30
C SER A 646 3.26 -12.87 -11.79
N ILE A 647 4.43 -12.41 -12.23
CA ILE A 647 5.70 -13.01 -11.83
C ILE A 647 5.98 -12.77 -10.34
N GLY A 648 6.40 -13.81 -9.61
CA GLY A 648 6.68 -13.71 -8.17
C GLY A 648 5.45 -13.47 -7.27
N ASN A 649 4.24 -13.42 -7.83
CA ASN A 649 3.01 -13.39 -7.06
C ASN A 649 2.60 -14.80 -6.61
N TYR A 650 1.95 -14.90 -5.45
CA TYR A 650 1.48 -16.17 -4.87
C TYR A 650 0.57 -17.01 -5.80
N ASN A 651 -0.20 -16.37 -6.70
CA ASN A 651 -1.03 -17.10 -7.67
C ASN A 651 -0.24 -17.72 -8.82
N PHE A 652 1.05 -17.38 -9.00
CA PHE A 652 1.90 -17.92 -10.05
C PHE A 652 2.17 -19.41 -9.85
N GLY A 653 2.71 -19.82 -8.70
CA GLY A 653 3.00 -21.24 -8.44
C GLY A 653 1.73 -22.07 -8.22
N ARG A 654 0.67 -21.48 -7.63
CA ARG A 654 -0.67 -22.11 -7.55
C ARG A 654 -1.25 -22.42 -8.92
N PHE A 655 -1.09 -21.53 -9.90
CA PHE A 655 -1.51 -21.79 -11.27
C PHE A 655 -0.81 -23.02 -11.84
N LEU A 656 0.51 -23.12 -11.68
CA LEU A 656 1.28 -24.27 -12.16
C LEU A 656 0.90 -25.56 -11.42
N ASN A 657 0.66 -25.49 -10.12
CA ASN A 657 0.18 -26.64 -9.34
C ASN A 657 -1.18 -27.15 -9.83
N ILE A 658 -2.12 -26.25 -10.12
CA ILE A 658 -3.41 -26.59 -10.72
C ILE A 658 -3.22 -27.20 -12.11
N TYR A 659 -2.34 -26.62 -12.94
CA TYR A 659 -2.06 -27.16 -14.27
C TYR A 659 -1.55 -28.61 -14.19
N ASP A 660 -0.61 -28.90 -13.30
CA ASP A 660 -0.06 -30.24 -13.06
C ASP A 660 -1.10 -31.20 -12.48
N SER A 661 -1.93 -30.76 -11.52
CA SER A 661 -2.95 -31.61 -10.89
C SER A 661 -4.03 -32.09 -11.88
N PHE A 662 -4.15 -31.42 -13.03
CA PHE A 662 -5.06 -31.76 -14.12
C PHE A 662 -4.38 -32.44 -15.31
N ASP A 663 -3.12 -32.86 -15.20
CA ASP A 663 -2.31 -33.41 -16.30
C ASP A 663 -2.30 -32.46 -17.53
N GLY A 664 -2.19 -31.15 -17.29
CA GLY A 664 -2.22 -30.10 -18.31
C GLY A 664 -3.59 -29.81 -18.93
N LYS A 665 -4.69 -30.40 -18.41
CA LYS A 665 -6.07 -30.18 -18.90
C LYS A 665 -6.74 -28.94 -18.31
N VAL A 666 -5.95 -27.88 -18.18
CA VAL A 666 -6.40 -26.56 -17.74
C VAL A 666 -5.93 -25.54 -18.76
N SER A 667 -6.76 -24.54 -19.04
CA SER A 667 -6.42 -23.43 -19.92
C SER A 667 -6.84 -22.11 -19.29
N MET A 668 -6.21 -21.02 -19.74
CA MET A 668 -6.59 -19.66 -19.36
C MET A 668 -7.35 -19.01 -20.51
N LEU A 669 -8.63 -18.68 -20.29
CA LEU A 669 -9.46 -17.94 -21.22
C LEU A 669 -9.67 -16.50 -20.73
N GLY A 670 -10.12 -15.62 -21.61
CA GLY A 670 -10.65 -14.32 -21.18
C GLY A 670 -12.02 -14.46 -20.52
N TYR A 671 -12.53 -13.36 -19.97
CA TYR A 671 -13.94 -13.27 -19.60
C TYR A 671 -14.83 -13.46 -20.85
N PRO A 672 -16.04 -14.03 -20.70
CA PRO A 672 -16.95 -14.17 -21.82
C PRO A 672 -17.24 -12.80 -22.43
N GLY A 673 -17.16 -12.71 -23.76
CA GLY A 673 -17.24 -11.45 -24.50
C GLY A 673 -17.56 -11.67 -25.97
N MET A 674 -18.05 -10.64 -26.66
CA MET A 674 -18.45 -10.75 -28.08
C MET A 674 -17.28 -11.09 -29.03
N ASP A 675 -16.07 -10.72 -28.64
CA ASP A 675 -14.84 -10.98 -29.38
C ASP A 675 -14.25 -12.37 -29.13
N GLY A 676 -14.77 -13.11 -28.14
CA GLY A 676 -14.23 -14.41 -27.73
C GLY A 676 -12.75 -14.33 -27.37
N SER A 677 -12.32 -13.22 -26.74
CA SER A 677 -10.91 -12.97 -26.44
C SER A 677 -10.30 -14.00 -25.48
N GLY A 678 -8.99 -14.24 -25.63
CA GLY A 678 -8.20 -14.99 -24.65
C GLY A 678 -7.88 -14.18 -23.40
N ALA A 679 -6.91 -14.67 -22.61
CA ALA A 679 -6.44 -13.98 -21.41
C ALA A 679 -6.05 -12.53 -21.71
N ARG A 680 -6.18 -11.66 -20.70
CA ARG A 680 -5.99 -10.21 -20.84
C ARG A 680 -4.80 -9.73 -20.02
N ALA A 681 -4.18 -8.66 -20.50
CA ALA A 681 -3.24 -7.89 -19.71
C ALA A 681 -4.01 -6.95 -18.77
N ASP A 682 -3.78 -7.04 -17.48
CA ASP A 682 -4.48 -6.23 -16.47
C ASP A 682 -3.50 -5.69 -15.41
N LYS A 683 -3.94 -4.69 -14.65
CA LYS A 683 -3.24 -4.08 -13.50
C LYS A 683 -1.79 -3.70 -13.83
N ALA A 684 -1.57 -3.26 -15.06
CA ALA A 684 -0.29 -2.78 -15.50
C ALA A 684 0.09 -1.47 -14.81
N THR A 685 1.34 -1.39 -14.39
CA THR A 685 1.94 -0.06 -14.22
C THR A 685 2.00 0.56 -15.61
N SER A 686 1.31 1.68 -15.82
CA SER A 686 1.15 2.31 -17.13
C SER A 686 1.56 3.76 -17.08
N ILE A 687 2.06 4.29 -18.20
CA ILE A 687 2.51 5.68 -18.27
C ILE A 687 2.00 6.33 -19.55
N ALA A 688 1.66 7.61 -19.47
CA ALA A 688 1.14 8.39 -20.60
C ALA A 688 1.70 9.80 -20.62
N ILE A 689 1.60 10.44 -21.78
CA ILE A 689 1.95 11.85 -21.97
C ILE A 689 0.67 12.64 -22.25
N SER A 690 0.47 13.72 -21.50
CA SER A 690 -0.62 14.66 -21.71
C SER A 690 -0.53 15.31 -23.09
N GLN A 691 -1.65 15.34 -23.80
CA GLN A 691 -1.76 16.00 -25.10
C GLN A 691 -1.48 17.51 -24.99
N ALA A 692 -1.77 18.11 -23.83
CA ALA A 692 -1.51 19.53 -23.58
C ALA A 692 -0.04 19.84 -23.25
N SER A 693 0.77 18.83 -22.91
CA SER A 693 2.17 19.04 -22.52
C SER A 693 2.98 19.73 -23.62
N HIS A 694 3.79 20.70 -23.24
CA HIS A 694 4.75 21.35 -24.12
C HIS A 694 6.12 20.64 -24.18
N TYR A 695 6.28 19.57 -23.40
CA TYR A 695 7.55 18.87 -23.18
C TYR A 695 7.46 17.39 -23.57
N LYS A 696 6.74 17.09 -24.66
CA LYS A 696 6.51 15.70 -25.09
C LYS A 696 7.80 14.94 -25.37
N ASN A 697 8.84 15.60 -25.89
CA ASN A 697 10.13 14.96 -26.19
C ASN A 697 10.91 14.65 -24.91
N GLU A 698 10.91 15.56 -23.94
CA GLU A 698 11.55 15.35 -22.63
C GLU A 698 10.80 14.28 -21.83
N ALA A 699 9.47 14.30 -21.84
CA ALA A 699 8.65 13.26 -21.22
C ALA A 699 8.88 11.89 -21.88
N TRP A 700 8.97 11.85 -23.20
CA TRP A 700 9.29 10.62 -23.93
C TRP A 700 10.69 10.11 -23.61
N ASP A 701 11.70 10.98 -23.48
CA ASP A 701 13.06 10.54 -23.12
C ASP A 701 13.10 9.84 -21.75
N PHE A 702 12.34 10.33 -20.78
CA PHE A 702 12.16 9.64 -19.50
C PHE A 702 11.43 8.30 -19.67
N ILE A 703 10.26 8.28 -20.30
CA ILE A 703 9.47 7.05 -20.50
C ILE A 703 10.29 5.99 -21.25
N ARG A 704 11.04 6.39 -22.27
CA ARG A 704 11.89 5.51 -23.07
C ARG A 704 12.97 4.83 -22.23
N SER A 705 13.57 5.53 -21.27
CA SER A 705 14.55 4.92 -20.36
C SER A 705 13.97 3.81 -19.47
N LEU A 706 12.65 3.78 -19.27
CA LEU A 706 11.99 2.75 -18.45
C LEU A 706 11.85 1.37 -19.15
N TYR A 707 12.25 1.27 -20.43
CA TYR A 707 12.20 0.03 -21.22
C TYR A 707 13.56 -0.66 -21.39
N GLU A 708 14.62 -0.10 -20.80
CA GLU A 708 15.92 -0.76 -20.74
C GLU A 708 15.81 -2.06 -19.92
N GLU A 709 16.64 -3.05 -20.25
CA GLU A 709 16.55 -4.41 -19.69
C GLU A 709 16.64 -4.42 -18.16
N ASP A 710 17.67 -3.79 -17.60
CA ASP A 710 17.88 -3.71 -16.14
C ASP A 710 16.76 -2.92 -15.44
N THR A 711 16.26 -1.86 -16.09
CA THR A 711 15.14 -1.07 -15.57
C THR A 711 13.85 -1.88 -15.55
N GLN A 712 13.56 -2.65 -16.59
CA GLN A 712 12.38 -3.53 -16.65
C GLN A 712 12.46 -4.66 -15.61
N ILE A 713 13.64 -5.21 -15.33
CA ILE A 713 13.86 -6.15 -14.24
C ILE A 713 13.53 -5.49 -12.89
N ALA A 714 14.03 -4.28 -12.65
CA ALA A 714 13.77 -3.53 -11.41
C ALA A 714 12.27 -3.24 -11.23
N LEU A 715 11.60 -2.71 -12.25
CA LEU A 715 10.16 -2.43 -12.21
C LEU A 715 9.31 -3.69 -12.03
N SER A 716 9.71 -4.80 -12.66
CA SER A 716 9.05 -6.10 -12.47
C SER A 716 9.15 -6.59 -11.03
N ARG A 717 10.30 -6.41 -10.38
CA ARG A 717 10.49 -6.74 -8.96
C ARG A 717 9.65 -5.88 -8.02
N GLY A 718 9.56 -4.58 -8.28
CA GLY A 718 8.76 -3.67 -7.45
C GLY A 718 7.26 -3.90 -7.57
N THR A 719 6.79 -4.15 -8.79
CA THR A 719 5.35 -4.28 -9.07
C THR A 719 4.83 -5.72 -9.01
N LEU A 720 5.73 -6.70 -8.93
CA LEU A 720 5.46 -8.12 -9.18
C LEU A 720 4.78 -8.38 -10.54
N GLY A 721 4.88 -7.44 -11.49
CA GLY A 721 4.29 -7.56 -12.83
C GLY A 721 5.26 -8.17 -13.83
N PHE A 722 4.75 -8.82 -14.87
CA PHE A 722 5.57 -9.27 -16.00
C PHE A 722 6.17 -8.05 -16.74
N PRO A 723 7.48 -8.05 -17.03
CA PRO A 723 8.08 -7.01 -17.84
C PRO A 723 7.71 -7.19 -19.32
N LEU A 724 7.74 -6.10 -20.09
CA LEU A 724 7.51 -6.15 -21.53
C LEU A 724 8.77 -6.49 -22.32
N ASN A 725 9.94 -6.17 -21.77
CA ASN A 725 11.20 -6.50 -22.39
C ASN A 725 11.41 -8.01 -22.33
N ARG A 726 11.59 -8.63 -23.50
CA ARG A 726 11.68 -10.09 -23.64
C ARG A 726 12.81 -10.69 -22.82
N LYS A 727 13.99 -10.05 -22.83
CA LYS A 727 15.14 -10.51 -22.06
C LYS A 727 14.93 -10.36 -20.56
N ALA A 728 14.29 -9.25 -20.14
CA ALA A 728 13.91 -9.07 -18.75
C ALA A 728 12.93 -10.17 -18.29
N LEU A 729 11.95 -10.54 -19.13
CA LEU A 729 11.03 -11.63 -18.81
C LEU A 729 11.74 -12.98 -18.72
N ASP A 730 12.59 -13.30 -19.69
CA ASP A 730 13.40 -14.54 -19.69
C ASP A 730 14.26 -14.61 -18.42
N HIS A 731 14.89 -13.50 -18.04
CA HIS A 731 15.68 -13.40 -16.81
C HIS A 731 14.82 -13.62 -15.56
N MET A 732 13.66 -12.98 -15.47
CA MET A 732 12.78 -13.13 -14.31
C MET A 732 12.25 -14.57 -14.21
N LEU A 733 11.88 -15.23 -15.31
CA LEU A 733 11.44 -16.64 -15.29
C LEU A 733 12.57 -17.62 -14.93
N ASP A 734 13.80 -17.35 -15.36
CA ASP A 734 14.99 -18.09 -14.93
C ASP A 734 15.24 -17.92 -13.42
N LEU A 735 15.06 -16.71 -12.88
CA LEU A 735 15.12 -16.46 -11.44
C LEU A 735 14.03 -17.22 -10.67
N GLU A 736 12.79 -17.19 -11.14
CA GLU A 736 11.68 -17.96 -10.53
C GLU A 736 11.99 -19.46 -10.51
N THR A 737 12.46 -20.00 -11.62
CA THR A 737 12.80 -21.43 -11.74
C THR A 737 13.92 -21.81 -10.75
N LYS A 738 14.98 -21.00 -10.68
CA LYS A 738 16.10 -21.22 -9.74
C LYS A 738 15.69 -21.05 -8.29
N SER A 739 14.82 -20.07 -8.00
CA SER A 739 14.29 -19.84 -6.66
C SER A 739 13.45 -21.03 -6.20
N ASN A 740 12.54 -21.50 -7.06
CA ASN A 740 11.74 -22.70 -6.82
C ASN A 740 12.63 -23.93 -6.57
N GLN A 741 13.66 -24.15 -7.38
CA GLN A 741 14.61 -25.25 -7.17
C GLN A 741 15.31 -25.16 -5.81
N ARG A 742 15.82 -23.98 -5.43
CA ARG A 742 16.46 -23.78 -4.13
C ARG A 742 15.51 -23.98 -2.97
N ALA A 743 14.24 -23.58 -3.12
CA ALA A 743 13.22 -23.80 -2.10
C ALA A 743 13.03 -25.30 -1.85
N TRP A 744 12.91 -26.10 -2.92
CA TRP A 744 12.85 -27.56 -2.83
C TRP A 744 14.10 -28.20 -2.22
N GLU A 745 15.30 -27.78 -2.65
CA GLU A 745 16.57 -28.25 -2.06
C GLU A 745 16.65 -27.97 -0.55
N ARG A 746 16.13 -26.82 -0.09
CA ARG A 746 16.04 -26.51 1.35
C ARG A 746 15.02 -27.39 2.04
N ALA A 747 13.86 -27.58 1.44
CA ALA A 747 12.75 -28.35 1.98
C ALA A 747 13.12 -29.84 2.19
N GLU A 748 14.01 -30.41 1.38
CA GLU A 748 14.58 -31.74 1.61
C GLU A 748 15.31 -31.89 2.96
N THR A 749 15.75 -30.77 3.54
CA THR A 749 16.59 -30.74 4.76
C THR A 749 16.00 -29.93 5.91
N ASP A 750 14.88 -29.24 5.69
CA ASP A 750 14.21 -28.37 6.66
C ASP A 750 12.69 -28.57 6.54
N GLU A 751 12.12 -29.34 7.46
CA GLU A 751 10.68 -29.64 7.50
C GLU A 751 9.83 -28.36 7.69
N SER A 752 10.38 -27.31 8.31
CA SER A 752 9.68 -26.03 8.42
C SER A 752 9.53 -25.35 7.06
N VAL A 753 10.52 -25.50 6.18
CA VAL A 753 10.42 -25.03 4.79
C VAL A 753 9.39 -25.86 4.03
N MET A 754 9.36 -27.19 4.18
CA MET A 754 8.30 -28.04 3.58
C MET A 754 6.89 -27.64 4.04
N LEU A 755 6.70 -27.42 5.35
CA LEU A 755 5.41 -26.99 5.91
C LEU A 755 5.02 -25.58 5.43
N SER A 756 6.02 -24.74 5.15
CA SER A 756 5.85 -23.40 4.59
C SER A 756 5.58 -23.40 3.07
N MET A 757 5.89 -24.48 2.36
CA MET A 757 5.68 -24.60 0.91
C MET A 757 4.26 -25.02 0.51
N THR A 758 3.32 -25.04 1.46
CA THR A 758 1.93 -25.55 1.35
C THR A 758 1.15 -25.20 0.08
N TYR A 759 1.49 -24.13 -0.64
CA TYR A 759 0.77 -23.67 -1.84
C TYR A 759 1.64 -23.50 -3.11
N ASP A 760 2.96 -23.68 -3.01
CA ASP A 760 3.92 -23.63 -4.12
C ASP A 760 4.61 -25.00 -4.30
N ASN A 761 3.86 -26.08 -4.08
CA ASN A 761 4.32 -27.47 -4.20
C ASN A 761 4.47 -27.94 -5.67
N VAL A 762 4.95 -27.07 -6.56
CA VAL A 762 5.25 -27.39 -7.95
C VAL A 762 6.76 -27.40 -8.18
N HIS A 763 7.28 -28.41 -8.87
CA HIS A 763 8.64 -28.38 -9.38
C HIS A 763 8.63 -27.69 -10.74
N MET A 764 9.01 -26.40 -10.75
CA MET A 764 9.04 -25.61 -11.97
C MET A 764 10.03 -26.21 -12.98
N ASN A 765 9.64 -26.28 -14.25
CA ASN A 765 10.42 -26.89 -15.33
C ASN A 765 10.21 -26.13 -16.66
N GLU A 766 10.87 -26.56 -17.74
CA GLU A 766 10.80 -25.90 -19.06
C GLU A 766 9.39 -25.90 -19.69
N GLU A 767 8.54 -26.90 -19.39
CA GLU A 767 7.15 -26.95 -19.85
C GLU A 767 6.34 -25.81 -19.21
N HIS A 768 6.53 -25.57 -17.92
CA HIS A 768 5.91 -24.45 -17.21
C HIS A 768 6.31 -23.10 -17.78
N VAL A 769 7.61 -22.89 -18.04
CA VAL A 769 8.11 -21.67 -18.69
C VAL A 769 7.43 -21.49 -20.07
N THR A 770 7.37 -22.56 -20.86
CA THR A 770 6.75 -22.55 -22.19
C THR A 770 5.25 -22.23 -22.11
N LEU A 771 4.54 -22.79 -21.13
CA LEU A 771 3.12 -22.52 -20.87
C LEU A 771 2.89 -21.03 -20.59
N ILE A 772 3.67 -20.43 -19.70
CA ILE A 772 3.55 -19.00 -19.34
C ILE A 772 3.82 -18.12 -20.57
N LEU A 773 4.89 -18.40 -21.32
CA LEU A 773 5.23 -17.66 -22.53
C LEU A 773 4.11 -17.75 -23.58
N ASN A 774 3.56 -18.96 -23.79
CA ASN A 774 2.44 -19.15 -24.71
C ASN A 774 1.20 -18.36 -24.29
N ILE A 775 0.88 -18.31 -23.00
CA ILE A 775 -0.23 -17.49 -22.50
C ILE A 775 0.02 -16.02 -22.82
N ILE A 776 1.22 -15.50 -22.52
CA ILE A 776 1.60 -14.10 -22.75
C ILE A 776 1.57 -13.73 -24.23
N GLU A 777 2.06 -14.59 -25.12
CA GLU A 777 2.08 -14.34 -26.57
C GLU A 777 0.68 -14.29 -27.20
N ASN A 778 -0.32 -14.94 -26.58
CA ASN A 778 -1.71 -14.95 -27.03
C ASN A 778 -2.59 -13.86 -26.40
N ILE A 779 -2.02 -12.97 -25.57
CA ILE A 779 -2.75 -11.83 -25.04
C ILE A 779 -2.96 -10.79 -26.16
N HIS A 780 -4.22 -10.43 -26.36
CA HIS A 780 -4.66 -9.44 -27.36
C HIS A 780 -5.63 -8.38 -26.81
N GLY A 781 -6.02 -8.49 -25.54
CA GLY A 781 -6.89 -7.53 -24.86
C GLY A 781 -6.27 -7.03 -23.56
N SER A 782 -6.72 -5.85 -23.13
CA SER A 782 -6.42 -5.29 -21.81
C SER A 782 -7.71 -4.99 -21.04
N CYS A 783 -7.59 -4.77 -19.73
CA CYS A 783 -8.69 -4.32 -18.88
C CYS A 783 -8.59 -2.82 -18.62
N SER A 784 -9.73 -2.13 -18.73
CA SER A 784 -9.89 -0.74 -18.31
C SER A 784 -11.37 -0.41 -18.18
N SER A 785 -11.69 0.45 -17.23
CA SER A 785 -13.07 0.85 -16.93
C SER A 785 -13.19 2.35 -16.71
N ASP A 786 -14.41 2.85 -16.56
CA ASP A 786 -14.67 4.23 -16.14
C ASP A 786 -15.33 4.16 -14.76
N PRO A 787 -14.65 4.59 -13.69
CA PRO A 787 -15.19 4.50 -12.33
C PRO A 787 -16.56 5.18 -12.18
N SER A 788 -16.82 6.28 -12.89
CA SER A 788 -18.11 6.97 -12.82
C SER A 788 -19.21 6.19 -13.54
N ALA A 789 -18.88 5.58 -14.69
CA ALA A 789 -19.84 4.72 -15.39
C ALA A 789 -20.12 3.45 -14.58
N LEU A 790 -19.09 2.83 -14.01
CA LEU A 790 -19.21 1.64 -13.16
C LEU A 790 -20.09 1.93 -11.93
N LEU A 791 -19.87 3.08 -11.26
CA LEU A 791 -20.70 3.50 -10.13
C LEU A 791 -22.18 3.65 -10.52
N ILE A 792 -22.47 4.28 -11.67
CA ILE A 792 -23.85 4.39 -12.19
C ILE A 792 -24.46 3.00 -12.43
N ILE A 793 -23.69 2.07 -13.00
CA ILE A 793 -24.16 0.72 -13.28
C ILE A 793 -24.44 -0.03 -11.97
N GLN A 794 -23.52 0.02 -11.00
CA GLN A 794 -23.65 -0.60 -9.68
C GLN A 794 -24.84 -0.06 -8.88
N GLU A 795 -25.18 1.22 -9.02
CA GLU A 795 -26.36 1.82 -8.37
C GLU A 795 -27.69 1.38 -8.98
N GLU A 796 -27.75 1.17 -10.31
CA GLU A 796 -29.01 0.94 -11.03
C GLU A 796 -29.30 -0.54 -11.31
N ALA A 797 -28.26 -1.36 -11.56
CA ALA A 797 -28.38 -2.79 -11.87
C ALA A 797 -29.12 -3.61 -10.79
N PRO A 798 -28.95 -3.37 -9.47
CA PRO A 798 -29.69 -4.08 -8.43
C PRO A 798 -31.21 -4.00 -8.57
N GLY A 799 -31.74 -2.94 -9.18
CA GLY A 799 -33.17 -2.80 -9.47
C GLY A 799 -33.70 -3.89 -10.41
N TYR A 800 -32.90 -4.33 -11.38
CA TYR A 800 -33.24 -5.43 -12.27
C TYR A 800 -33.03 -6.79 -11.60
N PHE A 801 -31.93 -6.95 -10.86
CA PHE A 801 -31.59 -8.20 -10.19
C PHE A 801 -32.66 -8.61 -9.17
N THR A 802 -33.16 -7.65 -8.39
CA THR A 802 -34.24 -7.85 -7.40
C THR A 802 -35.65 -7.91 -8.00
N GLY A 803 -35.79 -7.69 -9.31
CA GLY A 803 -37.10 -7.65 -9.99
C GLY A 803 -37.94 -6.40 -9.70
N GLN A 804 -37.38 -5.38 -9.05
CA GLN A 804 -38.06 -4.11 -8.78
C GLN A 804 -38.28 -3.28 -10.05
N ARG A 805 -37.43 -3.45 -11.07
CA ARG A 805 -37.48 -2.76 -12.36
C ARG A 805 -37.25 -3.75 -13.51
N THR A 806 -37.75 -3.40 -14.69
CA THR A 806 -37.48 -4.19 -15.90
C THR A 806 -36.04 -3.95 -16.39
N LEU A 807 -35.51 -4.87 -17.19
CA LEU A 807 -34.20 -4.71 -17.82
C LEU A 807 -34.15 -3.42 -18.68
N ASP A 808 -35.21 -3.17 -19.45
CA ASP A 808 -35.34 -1.96 -20.28
C ASP A 808 -35.30 -0.68 -19.45
N ASP A 809 -36.00 -0.63 -18.31
CA ASP A 809 -36.00 0.54 -17.44
C ASP A 809 -34.60 0.83 -16.87
N VAL A 810 -33.91 -0.21 -16.39
CA VAL A 810 -32.56 -0.08 -15.83
C VAL A 810 -31.56 0.37 -16.89
N VAL A 811 -31.55 -0.29 -18.05
CA VAL A 811 -30.70 0.06 -19.19
C VAL A 811 -30.93 1.51 -19.65
N ASN A 812 -32.19 1.94 -19.77
CA ASN A 812 -32.51 3.32 -20.16
C ASN A 812 -32.01 4.35 -19.14
N ILE A 813 -32.05 4.05 -17.84
CA ILE A 813 -31.53 4.95 -16.81
C ILE A 813 -30.01 5.02 -16.87
N ILE A 814 -29.32 3.88 -16.98
CA ILE A 814 -27.86 3.80 -17.11
C ILE A 814 -27.42 4.58 -18.35
N GLN A 815 -28.01 4.30 -19.52
CA GLN A 815 -27.76 5.01 -20.78
C GLN A 815 -27.84 6.53 -20.60
N LYS A 816 -28.91 7.03 -19.95
CA LYS A 816 -29.11 8.46 -19.73
C LYS A 816 -28.10 9.06 -18.76
N ARG A 817 -27.84 8.40 -17.64
CA ARG A 817 -26.91 8.90 -16.61
C ARG A 817 -25.48 8.90 -17.13
N ALA A 818 -25.03 7.82 -17.75
CA ALA A 818 -23.69 7.74 -18.34
C ALA A 818 -23.51 8.72 -19.52
N ALA A 819 -24.54 8.93 -20.35
CA ALA A 819 -24.48 9.95 -21.41
C ALA A 819 -24.24 11.36 -20.84
N THR A 820 -24.82 11.66 -19.67
CA THR A 820 -24.61 12.95 -19.01
C THR A 820 -23.15 13.10 -18.58
N VAL A 821 -22.55 12.07 -17.97
CA VAL A 821 -21.13 12.07 -17.57
C VAL A 821 -20.21 12.26 -18.78
N VAL A 822 -20.42 11.48 -19.85
CA VAL A 822 -19.60 11.59 -21.07
C VAL A 822 -19.76 12.96 -21.75
N GLN A 823 -20.96 13.55 -21.72
CA GLN A 823 -21.20 14.89 -22.26
C GLN A 823 -20.57 16.01 -21.43
N GLU A 824 -20.57 15.89 -20.10
CA GLU A 824 -19.89 16.84 -19.20
C GLU A 824 -18.37 16.81 -19.39
N ARG A 825 -17.82 15.62 -19.72
CA ARG A 825 -16.43 15.41 -20.13
C ARG A 825 -16.16 15.71 -21.61
N GLY A 826 -17.18 16.12 -22.37
CA GLY A 826 -17.15 16.36 -23.82
C GLY A 826 -16.43 17.61 -24.26
#